data_AF-A0A239D0I8-F1
#
_entry.id   AF-A0A239D0I8-F1
#
_cell.length_a   1.000
_cell.length_b   1.000
_cell.length_c   1.000
_cell.angle_alpha   90.00
_cell.angle_beta   90.00
_cell.angle_gamma   90.00
#
_symmetry.space_group_name_H-M   'P 1'
#
loop_
_entity.id
_entity.type
_entity.pdbx_description
1 polymer ?
#
loop_
_entity_poly.entity_id
_entity_poly.type
_entity_poly.pdbx_seq_one_letter_code
_entity_poly.pdbx_strand_id
1 'polypeptide(L)'
;MTGDEPLPGAPTDAGDGAAGSAGRSSGQRAHRLAKLRALQARGALPYRWPTDATAAGIRERHAGLPPGRRTEDRVRVAGRLERVRRQGFLTFATLRDRTGAVQLFVDTSVLGAGRHAEFDDADRGDWLGVEGTVVTTRRGELSVCVEDFAVLGKALLPPPDPHTGLTDVETRYRQRYTDLEVNERTREVFRIRHAAVRAIRRSLEDRGFTEVEGPVLQTIQGGASARPFVTHHNALDVDLYLRIALELHLKRLVVGGMERVFEIGRVFRNEGIDTRHNPEFTMLEAYQAFADYTDMMDLVEDLVVEAARAALGGDLTVHAAGHAIDLGATPWPRRRFADMIADATGETMHPAMPVAEARAVLDRLGIPYEAAWGAGRLMKEVYDERVQHSVVGPVFCVDYPREVSPLARTHRSDPAYVERFELIVAGFELSNAYSEQNDAVEQLAAFEAEARAKAHGDPEAGDVDLDYVRALERGMPCTGGIGIGIDRLVVLLASVDSIREVVLFPTLRPESGPPPGGGPRGAPRPLLAPTPLPAAASPGDGAARSGSVVALPTTAPSAHPVPPPPPRAGVHPVAVRVLAALTALAGVLHLAVRVPVVHDRWGRAPELDPLELPVAGSVTSVVVGLLLVLLAGQLARRKRRAWQLVVALFAVGAVAHVLKGPHPVAVAVCAAMLAALVTYRRAFAAPGDPPSLLRVLHVLPLYLGAVLLTGLTTLWVDRADVEPRLTLGGALQTVLAGLVGLDGPHTYRSAFLASFLPAALLALGIAGVVVLAVLLLRPLAARRPHTEDDWAHAERLVHTHGWDTLAYFTLRDDKSFFFSRDGEAFLAYTYLGGYALVSGDPVGARESVVRVLDEFLAFCDERAWTPALLAVREASMPLYASRGFTSVYLGDEAVVDCRRFTLEGPGRKGLRAAVRRVGRTHRFRLLAETDAPPALVDRLNAISARWRGKNPERGFTMTLSQDVRGAGADPQFLLCVALDADGVPGGFLRLVPAYGPDFGYTLDLMRHDPDAPNGMTEFLVAATATALAERGVARLSMNFAMWGRLLDDDVPFTPVQRAARWAVGVLNPFFQIRSLREFNARFGPEWLPRVLAVRRRADLPRVGLRYAGAEGFLAVPGVGPLLVPRAVGGVPAPSDPAGPAAA
;
A
#
# COMPACT_ATOMS: atom_id res chain seq x y z
N MET A 1 56.57 28.50 58.95
CA MET A 1 55.20 28.35 58.41
C MET A 1 55.29 28.67 56.92
N THR A 2 55.78 27.74 56.09
CA THR A 2 55.02 26.63 55.48
C THR A 2 53.97 27.15 54.50
N GLY A 3 54.40 27.37 53.26
CA GLY A 3 53.53 27.11 52.11
C GLY A 3 53.71 25.65 51.68
N ASP A 4 52.69 25.08 51.02
CA ASP A 4 52.78 23.77 50.36
C ASP A 4 51.71 23.69 49.24
N GLU A 5 51.82 22.66 48.39
CA GLU A 5 51.37 22.70 46.98
C GLU A 5 50.05 21.87 46.69
N PRO A 6 49.77 21.17 45.54
CA PRO A 6 48.60 21.51 44.68
C PRO A 6 47.59 20.37 44.29
N LEU A 7 46.72 20.65 43.29
CA LEU A 7 45.97 19.75 42.35
C LEU A 7 44.57 19.20 42.75
N PRO A 8 43.71 18.72 41.81
CA PRO A 8 43.44 19.18 40.43
C PRO A 8 41.94 19.13 39.96
N GLY A 9 41.63 19.83 38.85
CA GLY A 9 40.81 19.28 37.74
C GLY A 9 39.28 19.50 37.68
N ALA A 10 38.83 20.38 36.78
CA ALA A 10 37.53 20.33 36.09
C ALA A 10 37.61 21.12 34.75
N PRO A 11 36.83 20.79 33.70
CA PRO A 11 37.27 21.01 32.33
C PRO A 11 36.95 22.39 31.73
N THR A 12 37.74 22.76 30.72
CA THR A 12 37.48 23.85 29.78
C THR A 12 36.16 23.68 29.04
N ASP A 13 35.39 24.75 28.94
CA ASP A 13 34.07 24.77 28.32
C ASP A 13 34.14 24.54 26.80
N ALA A 14 33.80 23.31 26.36
CA ALA A 14 33.66 22.93 24.96
C ALA A 14 32.17 22.85 24.56
N GLY A 15 31.40 23.89 24.91
CA GLY A 15 29.93 23.89 24.78
C GLY A 15 29.33 24.63 23.58
N ASP A 16 30.07 25.50 22.89
CA ASP A 16 29.48 26.53 22.01
C ASP A 16 29.57 26.24 20.49
N GLY A 17 29.92 24.99 20.12
CA GLY A 17 30.18 24.61 18.72
C GLY A 17 28.93 24.46 17.83
N ALA A 18 27.80 24.06 18.40
CA ALA A 18 26.63 23.63 17.62
C ALA A 18 25.74 24.81 17.15
N ALA A 19 25.33 25.70 18.06
CA ALA A 19 24.46 26.83 17.73
C ALA A 19 25.10 27.79 16.72
N GLY A 20 26.41 28.02 16.85
CA GLY A 20 27.18 28.84 15.92
C GLY A 20 27.37 28.24 14.52
N SER A 21 27.10 26.96 14.29
CA SER A 21 27.25 26.34 12.95
C SER A 21 25.98 26.48 12.10
N ALA A 22 24.80 26.31 12.71
CA ALA A 22 23.50 26.45 12.03
C ALA A 22 23.23 27.89 11.53
N GLY A 23 23.63 28.90 12.32
CA GLY A 23 23.59 30.31 11.89
C GLY A 23 24.54 30.62 10.72
N ARG A 24 25.67 29.90 10.61
CA ARG A 24 26.62 30.06 9.50
C ARG A 24 26.19 29.28 8.24
N SER A 25 25.61 28.10 8.37
CA SER A 25 25.17 27.28 7.23
C SER A 25 23.94 27.85 6.51
N SER A 26 22.97 28.38 7.26
CA SER A 26 21.79 29.07 6.73
C SER A 26 22.17 30.32 5.91
N GLY A 27 23.07 31.15 6.43
CA GLY A 27 23.63 32.30 5.71
C GLY A 27 24.37 31.91 4.42
N GLN A 28 25.20 30.86 4.46
CA GLN A 28 25.89 30.35 3.26
C GLN A 28 24.89 29.82 2.21
N ARG A 29 23.86 29.07 2.62
CA ARG A 29 22.84 28.56 1.70
C ARG A 29 22.07 29.70 1.02
N ALA A 30 21.72 30.76 1.75
CA ALA A 30 21.08 31.94 1.19
C ALA A 30 21.96 32.65 0.15
N HIS A 31 23.26 32.81 0.44
CA HIS A 31 24.23 33.40 -0.49
C HIS A 31 24.38 32.56 -1.77
N ARG A 32 24.57 31.24 -1.66
CA ARG A 32 24.69 30.35 -2.82
C ARG A 32 23.40 30.27 -3.65
N LEU A 33 22.24 30.41 -3.01
CA LEU A 33 20.94 30.50 -3.70
C LEU A 33 20.81 31.80 -4.51
N ALA A 34 21.33 32.93 -4.02
CA ALA A 34 21.38 34.16 -4.78
C ALA A 34 22.26 34.01 -6.04
N LYS A 35 23.43 33.37 -5.93
CA LYS A 35 24.29 33.02 -7.07
C LYS A 35 23.58 32.10 -8.08
N LEU A 36 22.86 31.08 -7.61
CA LEU A 36 22.06 30.21 -8.49
C LEU A 36 21.02 31.01 -9.31
N ARG A 37 20.30 31.93 -8.67
CA ARG A 37 19.33 32.80 -9.35
C ARG A 37 20.01 33.68 -10.40
N ALA A 38 21.19 34.21 -10.11
CA ALA A 38 21.98 34.99 -11.08
C ALA A 38 22.51 34.16 -12.26
N LEU A 39 22.79 32.86 -12.08
CA LEU A 39 23.12 31.95 -13.18
C LEU A 39 21.88 31.62 -14.02
N GLN A 40 20.73 31.37 -13.38
CA GLN A 40 19.46 31.10 -14.04
C GLN A 40 18.98 32.30 -14.89
N ALA A 41 19.11 33.53 -14.38
CA ALA A 41 18.77 34.76 -15.10
C ALA A 41 19.61 34.97 -16.38
N ARG A 42 20.79 34.34 -16.48
CA ARG A 42 21.67 34.33 -17.65
C ARG A 42 21.46 33.12 -18.57
N GLY A 43 20.54 32.20 -18.24
CA GLY A 43 20.35 30.93 -18.96
C GLY A 43 21.54 29.97 -18.87
N ALA A 44 22.42 30.13 -17.88
CA ALA A 44 23.79 29.60 -17.89
C ALA A 44 23.96 28.15 -17.36
N LEU A 45 22.87 27.37 -17.26
CA LEU A 45 22.91 25.97 -16.80
C LEU A 45 22.67 25.01 -17.99
N PRO A 46 23.68 24.29 -18.50
CA PRO A 46 23.52 23.41 -19.65
C PRO A 46 22.90 22.06 -19.27
N TYR A 47 22.03 21.52 -20.13
CA TYR A 47 21.47 20.17 -19.97
C TYR A 47 22.46 19.02 -20.23
N ARG A 48 23.57 19.31 -20.94
CA ARG A 48 24.63 18.36 -21.29
C ARG A 48 25.97 19.09 -21.33
N TRP A 49 27.02 18.45 -20.84
CA TRP A 49 28.40 18.84 -21.10
C TRP A 49 29.11 17.72 -21.87
N PRO A 50 29.76 17.98 -23.01
CA PRO A 50 30.60 17.00 -23.68
C PRO A 50 31.93 16.84 -22.91
N THR A 51 32.32 15.59 -22.62
CA THR A 51 33.61 15.24 -21.99
C THR A 51 34.37 14.26 -22.86
N ASP A 52 35.67 14.49 -23.06
CA ASP A 52 36.58 13.66 -23.87
C ASP A 52 37.76 13.09 -23.06
N ALA A 53 37.95 13.55 -21.83
CA ALA A 53 39.02 13.12 -20.95
C ALA A 53 38.55 12.93 -19.49
N THR A 54 39.33 12.18 -18.72
CA THR A 54 39.19 12.04 -17.26
C THR A 54 40.44 12.56 -16.55
N ALA A 55 40.33 12.91 -15.28
CA ALA A 55 41.43 13.43 -14.48
C ALA A 55 42.63 12.45 -14.40
N ALA A 56 42.36 11.15 -14.23
CA ALA A 56 43.40 10.12 -14.27
C ALA A 56 43.99 9.98 -15.68
N GLY A 57 43.17 9.97 -16.73
CA GLY A 57 43.65 9.84 -18.11
C GLY A 57 44.53 11.02 -18.55
N ILE A 58 44.25 12.24 -18.06
CA ILE A 58 45.14 13.40 -18.26
C ILE A 58 46.48 13.21 -17.54
N ARG A 59 46.46 12.72 -16.29
CA ARG A 59 47.68 12.43 -15.52
C ARG A 59 48.53 11.35 -16.18
N GLU A 60 47.93 10.26 -16.65
CA GLU A 60 48.65 9.17 -17.34
C GLU A 60 49.27 9.65 -18.66
N ARG A 61 48.50 10.32 -19.53
CA ARG A 61 49.00 10.79 -20.83
C ARG A 61 50.11 11.83 -20.73
N HIS A 62 50.14 12.62 -19.65
CA HIS A 62 51.05 13.77 -19.49
C HIS A 62 51.98 13.67 -18.28
N ALA A 63 52.20 12.47 -17.73
CA ALA A 63 52.98 12.26 -16.51
C ALA A 63 54.41 12.83 -16.55
N GLY A 64 55.03 12.91 -17.75
CA GLY A 64 56.39 13.41 -17.97
C GLY A 64 56.51 14.85 -18.47
N LEU A 65 55.43 15.65 -18.45
CA LEU A 65 55.44 17.01 -19.01
C LEU A 65 56.34 17.97 -18.17
N PRO A 66 57.37 18.62 -18.74
CA PRO A 66 58.28 19.49 -17.96
C PRO A 66 57.56 20.73 -17.40
N PRO A 67 58.03 21.34 -16.28
CA PRO A 67 57.40 22.54 -15.70
C PRO A 67 57.29 23.74 -16.64
N GLY A 68 56.20 24.50 -16.54
CA GLY A 68 55.97 25.72 -17.31
C GLY A 68 55.72 25.50 -18.81
N ARG A 69 55.33 24.31 -19.24
CA ARG A 69 55.04 23.98 -20.65
C ARG A 69 53.53 23.98 -20.91
N ARG A 70 53.14 24.48 -22.07
CA ARG A 70 51.79 24.36 -22.64
C ARG A 70 51.85 23.36 -23.80
N THR A 71 50.88 22.45 -23.85
CA THR A 71 50.74 21.49 -24.96
C THR A 71 49.80 22.05 -26.03
N GLU A 72 49.48 21.23 -27.03
CA GLU A 72 48.35 21.46 -27.96
C GLU A 72 47.14 20.55 -27.62
N ASP A 73 47.24 19.69 -26.59
CA ASP A 73 46.16 18.78 -26.17
C ASP A 73 45.05 19.58 -25.49
N ARG A 74 43.90 19.65 -26.16
CA ARG A 74 42.73 20.43 -25.75
C ARG A 74 41.65 19.46 -25.28
N VAL A 75 41.29 19.58 -24.01
CA VAL A 75 40.42 18.63 -23.31
C VAL A 75 39.16 19.29 -22.79
N ARG A 76 38.08 18.51 -22.76
CA ARG A 76 36.83 18.82 -22.08
C ARG A 76 36.64 17.86 -20.91
N VAL A 77 36.69 18.41 -19.70
CA VAL A 77 36.50 17.66 -18.46
C VAL A 77 35.28 18.17 -17.70
N ALA A 78 34.71 17.33 -16.86
CA ALA A 78 33.67 17.72 -15.91
C ALA A 78 33.89 17.03 -14.56
N GLY A 79 33.57 17.73 -13.48
CA GLY A 79 33.76 17.22 -12.13
C GLY A 79 33.26 18.18 -11.07
N ARG A 80 33.54 17.85 -9.81
CA ARG A 80 33.20 18.66 -8.65
C ARG A 80 34.38 19.52 -8.21
N LEU A 81 34.09 20.77 -7.84
CA LEU A 81 35.06 21.78 -7.43
C LEU A 81 35.46 21.61 -5.95
N GLU A 82 36.62 21.01 -5.70
CA GLU A 82 37.11 20.70 -4.34
C GLU A 82 37.79 21.89 -3.64
N ARG A 83 38.57 22.68 -4.39
CA ARG A 83 39.35 23.81 -3.87
C ARG A 83 39.36 24.94 -4.89
N VAL A 84 39.41 26.20 -4.41
CA VAL A 84 39.55 27.42 -5.24
C VAL A 84 40.47 28.39 -4.50
N ARG A 85 41.43 28.99 -5.22
CA ARG A 85 42.42 29.96 -4.75
C ARG A 85 42.45 31.13 -5.73
N ARG A 86 41.93 32.30 -5.33
CA ARG A 86 41.81 33.51 -6.18
C ARG A 86 42.99 34.45 -5.94
N GLN A 87 43.59 35.00 -6.99
CA GLN A 87 44.79 35.84 -6.95
C GLN A 87 44.73 36.97 -8.00
N GLY A 88 43.64 37.73 -8.02
CA GLY A 88 43.45 38.87 -8.92
C GLY A 88 43.28 38.42 -10.37
N PHE A 89 44.35 38.47 -11.17
CA PHE A 89 44.31 38.05 -12.57
C PHE A 89 44.47 36.53 -12.79
N LEU A 90 44.74 35.77 -11.72
CA LEU A 90 44.89 34.32 -11.75
C LEU A 90 43.99 33.66 -10.72
N THR A 91 43.33 32.56 -11.09
CA THR A 91 42.62 31.69 -10.15
C THR A 91 43.03 30.22 -10.37
N PHE A 92 43.37 29.53 -9.28
CA PHE A 92 43.70 28.10 -9.30
C PHE A 92 42.60 27.32 -8.61
N ALA A 93 42.11 26.25 -9.23
CA ALA A 93 41.09 25.39 -8.64
C ALA A 93 41.40 23.90 -8.79
N THR A 94 40.71 23.04 -8.05
CA THR A 94 40.85 21.58 -8.14
C THR A 94 39.51 20.97 -8.51
N LEU A 95 39.49 20.21 -9.61
CA LEU A 95 38.30 19.53 -10.14
C LEU A 95 38.48 18.01 -9.97
N ARG A 96 37.57 17.36 -9.24
CA ARG A 96 37.54 15.89 -9.09
C ARG A 96 36.44 15.25 -9.92
N ASP A 97 36.79 14.22 -10.67
CA ASP A 97 35.86 13.33 -11.37
C ASP A 97 35.85 11.92 -10.73
N ARG A 98 35.20 10.95 -11.39
CA ARG A 98 35.13 9.56 -10.92
C ARG A 98 36.49 8.81 -10.85
N THR A 99 37.55 9.37 -11.42
CA THR A 99 38.87 8.75 -11.56
C THR A 99 39.94 9.42 -10.70
N GLY A 100 39.77 10.69 -10.35
CA GLY A 100 40.73 11.44 -9.55
C GLY A 100 40.54 12.95 -9.67
N ALA A 101 41.55 13.72 -9.25
CA ALA A 101 41.52 15.18 -9.28
C ALA A 101 42.55 15.78 -10.25
N VAL A 102 42.23 16.90 -10.89
CA VAL A 102 43.12 17.68 -11.76
C VAL A 102 43.05 19.17 -11.39
N GLN A 103 44.16 19.91 -11.52
CA GLN A 103 44.15 21.35 -11.29
C GLN A 103 43.58 22.10 -12.50
N LEU A 104 42.86 23.18 -12.24
CA LEU A 104 42.42 24.17 -13.20
C LEU A 104 43.28 25.42 -13.01
N PHE A 105 43.80 25.97 -14.11
CA PHE A 105 44.57 27.20 -14.16
C PHE A 105 43.77 28.25 -14.97
N VAL A 106 43.20 29.22 -14.28
CA VAL A 106 42.38 30.28 -14.86
C VAL A 106 43.21 31.56 -14.94
N ASP A 107 43.38 32.10 -16.14
CA ASP A 107 44.14 33.30 -16.42
C ASP A 107 43.24 34.33 -17.10
N THR A 108 43.16 35.55 -16.56
CA THR A 108 42.33 36.63 -17.13
C THR A 108 42.70 36.97 -18.58
N SER A 109 43.96 36.78 -18.99
CA SER A 109 44.41 37.02 -20.36
C SER A 109 43.93 35.96 -21.36
N VAL A 110 43.53 34.77 -20.87
CA VAL A 110 43.03 33.66 -21.69
C VAL A 110 41.50 33.62 -21.66
N LEU A 111 40.90 33.63 -20.46
CA LEU A 111 39.45 33.50 -20.29
C LEU A 111 38.70 34.84 -20.49
N GLY A 112 39.39 35.97 -20.34
CA GLY A 112 38.81 37.31 -20.40
C GLY A 112 38.18 37.76 -19.06
N ALA A 113 38.24 39.07 -18.77
CA ALA A 113 37.89 39.64 -17.47
C ALA A 113 36.46 39.34 -17.00
N GLY A 114 35.46 39.40 -17.90
CA GLY A 114 34.08 39.11 -17.56
C GLY A 114 33.87 37.64 -17.15
N ARG A 115 34.34 36.70 -17.98
CA ARG A 115 34.23 35.26 -17.73
C ARG A 115 35.08 34.80 -16.53
N HIS A 116 36.22 35.44 -16.27
CA HIS A 116 37.01 35.20 -15.05
C HIS A 116 36.22 35.58 -13.80
N ALA A 117 35.54 36.73 -13.79
CA ALA A 117 34.68 37.12 -12.67
C ALA A 117 33.53 36.12 -12.45
N GLU A 118 32.95 35.56 -13.53
CA GLU A 118 31.95 34.48 -13.43
C GLU A 118 32.53 33.17 -12.88
N PHE A 119 33.80 32.85 -13.18
CA PHE A 119 34.48 31.68 -12.61
C PHE A 119 34.75 31.89 -11.11
N ASP A 120 35.16 33.09 -10.72
CA ASP A 120 35.38 33.46 -9.33
C ASP A 120 34.08 33.47 -8.51
N ASP A 121 32.91 33.49 -9.13
CA ASP A 121 31.61 33.28 -8.49
C ASP A 121 31.30 31.79 -8.17
N ALA A 122 32.08 30.83 -8.70
CA ALA A 122 31.93 29.41 -8.36
C ALA A 122 32.34 29.11 -6.90
N ASP A 123 31.62 28.19 -6.25
CA ASP A 123 31.80 27.83 -4.85
C ASP A 123 32.23 26.36 -4.70
N ARG A 124 32.97 26.05 -3.62
CA ARG A 124 33.36 24.66 -3.30
C ARG A 124 32.14 23.75 -3.25
N GLY A 125 32.18 22.64 -3.97
CA GLY A 125 31.10 21.67 -4.15
C GLY A 125 30.33 21.81 -5.46
N ASP A 126 30.44 22.94 -6.18
CA ASP A 126 29.80 23.10 -7.49
C ASP A 126 30.33 22.08 -8.50
N TRP A 127 29.45 21.60 -9.38
CA TRP A 127 29.85 20.85 -10.57
C TRP A 127 30.21 21.82 -11.69
N LEU A 128 31.42 21.70 -12.23
CA LEU A 128 31.89 22.48 -13.37
C LEU A 128 32.21 21.56 -14.56
N GLY A 129 31.89 22.06 -15.74
CA GLY A 129 32.44 21.62 -17.02
C GLY A 129 33.49 22.62 -17.45
N VAL A 130 34.63 22.16 -17.95
CA VAL A 130 35.77 22.99 -18.34
C VAL A 130 36.29 22.53 -19.69
N GLU A 131 36.60 23.49 -20.56
CA GLU A 131 37.31 23.32 -21.82
C GLU A 131 38.63 24.10 -21.76
N GLY A 132 39.73 23.47 -22.17
CA GLY A 132 41.04 24.13 -22.11
C GLY A 132 42.22 23.27 -22.56
N THR A 133 43.40 23.88 -22.64
CA THR A 133 44.64 23.19 -23.01
C THR A 133 45.33 22.57 -21.80
N VAL A 134 45.94 21.38 -21.92
CA VAL A 134 46.77 20.79 -20.86
C VAL A 134 48.11 21.55 -20.74
N VAL A 135 48.46 21.95 -19.50
CA VAL A 135 49.67 22.71 -19.16
C VAL A 135 50.31 22.20 -17.86
N THR A 136 51.57 22.54 -17.65
CA THR A 136 52.19 22.52 -16.31
C THR A 136 52.41 23.92 -15.80
N THR A 137 52.12 24.16 -14.53
CA THR A 137 52.50 25.42 -13.87
C THR A 137 54.02 25.54 -13.78
N ARG A 138 54.53 26.74 -13.45
CA ARG A 138 55.97 26.95 -13.14
C ARG A 138 56.49 26.07 -11.99
N ARG A 139 55.59 25.50 -11.17
CA ARG A 139 55.91 24.56 -10.08
C ARG A 139 55.84 23.09 -10.49
N GLY A 140 55.59 22.80 -11.78
CA GLY A 140 55.46 21.44 -12.31
C GLY A 140 54.08 20.79 -12.14
N GLU A 141 53.13 21.46 -11.49
CA GLU A 141 51.79 20.89 -11.25
C GLU A 141 50.97 20.86 -12.56
N LEU A 142 50.57 19.66 -12.99
CA LEU A 142 49.76 19.40 -14.18
C LEU A 142 48.35 19.99 -14.01
N SER A 143 47.93 20.81 -14.98
CA SER A 143 46.72 21.62 -14.93
C SER A 143 46.03 21.69 -16.30
N VAL A 144 44.74 22.01 -16.32
CA VAL A 144 44.02 22.47 -17.52
C VAL A 144 43.98 24.00 -17.49
N CYS A 145 44.57 24.65 -18.49
CA CYS A 145 44.46 26.09 -18.69
C CYS A 145 43.08 26.42 -19.26
N VAL A 146 42.23 27.07 -18.47
CA VAL A 146 40.80 27.25 -18.76
C VAL A 146 40.59 28.29 -19.84
N GLU A 147 39.94 27.87 -20.93
CA GLU A 147 39.56 28.72 -22.06
C GLU A 147 38.05 28.97 -22.07
N ASP A 148 37.26 27.99 -21.64
CA ASP A 148 35.83 28.14 -21.40
C ASP A 148 35.35 27.22 -20.26
N PHE A 149 34.21 27.54 -19.63
CA PHE A 149 33.65 26.74 -18.55
C PHE A 149 32.13 26.94 -18.39
N ALA A 150 31.44 25.96 -17.82
CA ALA A 150 30.05 26.09 -17.40
C ALA A 150 29.83 25.53 -16.00
N VAL A 151 28.94 26.18 -15.23
CA VAL A 151 28.41 25.60 -14.00
C VAL A 151 27.35 24.57 -14.40
N LEU A 152 27.60 23.30 -14.13
CA LEU A 152 26.69 22.19 -14.45
C LEU A 152 25.68 21.95 -13.32
N GLY A 153 26.04 22.28 -12.09
CA GLY A 153 25.17 22.14 -10.93
C GLY A 153 25.69 22.91 -9.73
N LYS A 154 24.92 23.89 -9.24
CA LYS A 154 25.29 24.70 -8.08
C LYS A 154 25.05 23.93 -6.77
N ALA A 155 26.08 23.77 -5.95
CA ALA A 155 25.96 23.17 -4.64
C ALA A 155 25.45 24.21 -3.63
N LEU A 156 24.16 24.16 -3.30
CA LEU A 156 23.54 25.09 -2.34
C LEU A 156 24.01 24.89 -0.89
N LEU A 157 24.52 23.71 -0.56
CA LEU A 157 25.16 23.40 0.72
C LEU A 157 26.69 23.34 0.53
N PRO A 158 27.49 23.84 1.48
CA PRO A 158 28.93 23.58 1.46
C PRO A 158 29.18 22.09 1.72
N PRO A 159 30.10 21.44 0.99
CA PRO A 159 30.55 20.10 1.38
C PRO A 159 31.37 20.18 2.67
N PRO A 160 31.53 19.07 3.43
CA PRO A 160 32.34 19.00 4.65
C PRO A 160 33.78 19.50 4.44
N ASP A 161 34.50 19.73 5.54
CA ASP A 161 35.91 20.11 5.41
C ASP A 161 36.74 18.92 4.86
N PRO A 162 37.49 19.10 3.75
CA PRO A 162 38.32 18.03 3.19
C PRO A 162 39.40 17.49 4.15
N HIS A 163 39.76 18.23 5.20
CA HIS A 163 40.80 17.84 6.15
C HIS A 163 40.27 17.02 7.34
N THR A 164 39.02 17.22 7.76
CA THR A 164 38.38 16.40 8.81
C THR A 164 37.48 15.30 8.24
N GLY A 165 37.06 15.43 6.98
CA GLY A 165 36.10 14.51 6.35
C GLY A 165 34.72 14.55 7.02
N LEU A 166 33.98 13.46 6.84
CA LEU A 166 32.73 13.19 7.56
C LEU A 166 32.99 12.00 8.49
N THR A 167 33.17 12.26 9.79
CA THR A 167 33.55 11.26 10.80
C THR A 167 32.35 10.66 11.54
N ASP A 168 31.27 11.42 11.72
CA ASP A 168 30.09 10.95 12.43
C ASP A 168 29.43 9.77 11.69
N VAL A 169 29.38 8.61 12.35
CA VAL A 169 28.96 7.33 11.77
C VAL A 169 27.49 7.37 11.35
N GLU A 170 26.63 8.02 12.14
CA GLU A 170 25.22 8.13 11.82
C GLU A 170 25.00 9.01 10.59
N THR A 171 25.62 10.19 10.53
CA THR A 171 25.57 11.09 9.37
C THR A 171 26.18 10.44 8.13
N ARG A 172 27.26 9.63 8.25
CA ARG A 172 27.81 8.85 7.12
C ARG A 172 26.76 7.92 6.50
N TYR A 173 25.99 7.20 7.33
CA TYR A 173 24.96 6.28 6.85
C TYR A 173 23.72 7.02 6.31
N ARG A 174 23.29 8.10 6.96
CA ARG A 174 22.13 8.92 6.52
C ARG A 174 22.41 9.69 5.23
N GLN A 175 23.59 10.29 5.14
CA GLN A 175 24.04 11.08 4.00
C GLN A 175 25.14 10.36 3.23
N ARG A 176 24.87 9.12 2.79
CA ARG A 176 25.85 8.30 2.05
C ARG A 176 26.43 9.02 0.84
N TYR A 177 25.67 9.92 0.19
CA TYR A 177 26.18 10.76 -0.90
C TYR A 177 27.29 11.74 -0.46
N THR A 178 27.23 12.26 0.77
CA THR A 178 28.27 13.11 1.38
C THR A 178 29.47 12.27 1.82
N ASP A 179 29.22 11.09 2.42
CA ASP A 179 30.27 10.12 2.77
C ASP A 179 31.04 9.66 1.51
N LEU A 180 30.33 9.30 0.44
CA LEU A 180 30.88 8.98 -0.88
C LEU A 180 31.50 10.17 -1.63
N GLU A 181 31.31 11.41 -1.18
CA GLU A 181 31.99 12.58 -1.72
C GLU A 181 33.40 12.70 -1.09
N VAL A 182 33.48 12.63 0.25
CA VAL A 182 34.71 12.94 1.00
C VAL A 182 35.56 11.74 1.39
N ASN A 183 34.98 10.55 1.62
CA ASN A 183 35.69 9.41 2.20
C ASN A 183 36.01 8.34 1.14
N GLU A 184 37.30 8.16 0.82
CA GLU A 184 37.77 7.16 -0.15
C GLU A 184 37.56 5.71 0.32
N ARG A 185 37.67 5.46 1.63
CA ARG A 185 37.44 4.13 2.20
C ARG A 185 36.03 3.60 1.95
N THR A 186 35.00 4.45 2.03
CA THR A 186 33.62 4.05 1.69
C THR A 186 33.52 3.63 0.22
N ARG A 187 34.14 4.36 -0.71
CA ARG A 187 34.16 3.99 -2.15
C ARG A 187 34.82 2.63 -2.36
N GLU A 188 35.88 2.35 -1.61
CA GLU A 188 36.61 1.07 -1.66
C GLU A 188 35.80 -0.12 -1.12
N VAL A 189 35.04 0.05 -0.03
CA VAL A 189 34.12 -0.99 0.50
C VAL A 189 33.10 -1.42 -0.57
N PHE A 190 32.55 -0.48 -1.35
CA PHE A 190 31.62 -0.81 -2.42
C PHE A 190 32.30 -1.38 -3.69
N ARG A 191 33.58 -1.09 -3.92
CA ARG A 191 34.39 -1.80 -4.92
C ARG A 191 34.59 -3.27 -4.52
N ILE A 192 34.94 -3.52 -3.26
CA ILE A 192 35.06 -4.87 -2.66
C ILE A 192 33.74 -5.64 -2.82
N ARG A 193 32.60 -5.03 -2.44
CA ARG A 193 31.26 -5.61 -2.64
C ARG A 193 31.01 -6.03 -4.09
N HIS A 194 31.28 -5.14 -5.04
CA HIS A 194 31.06 -5.40 -6.46
C HIS A 194 31.94 -6.55 -6.97
N ALA A 195 33.22 -6.57 -6.58
CA ALA A 195 34.16 -7.61 -6.98
C ALA A 195 33.77 -9.00 -6.44
N ALA A 196 33.44 -9.09 -5.15
CA ALA A 196 33.02 -10.33 -4.50
C ALA A 196 31.74 -10.92 -5.16
N VAL A 197 30.68 -10.12 -5.30
CA VAL A 197 29.42 -10.58 -5.92
C VAL A 197 29.61 -10.98 -7.40
N ARG A 198 30.48 -10.29 -8.13
CA ARG A 198 30.81 -10.65 -9.52
C ARG A 198 31.60 -11.96 -9.61
N ALA A 199 32.49 -12.23 -8.65
CA ALA A 199 33.25 -13.46 -8.59
C ALA A 199 32.34 -14.66 -8.29
N ILE A 200 31.46 -14.54 -7.29
CA ILE A 200 30.48 -15.59 -6.93
C ILE A 200 29.59 -15.98 -8.12
N ARG A 201 29.06 -15.00 -8.87
CA ARG A 201 28.26 -15.30 -10.08
C ARG A 201 29.03 -16.13 -11.11
N ARG A 202 30.27 -15.72 -11.42
CA ARG A 202 31.14 -16.44 -12.37
C ARG A 202 31.51 -17.83 -11.87
N SER A 203 31.86 -17.92 -10.59
CA SER A 203 32.19 -19.17 -9.90
C SER A 203 31.09 -20.22 -10.03
N LEU A 204 29.82 -19.81 -9.91
CA LEU A 204 28.64 -20.65 -10.08
C LEU A 204 28.33 -20.94 -11.56
N GLU A 205 28.44 -19.94 -12.45
CA GLU A 205 28.29 -20.08 -13.91
C GLU A 205 29.31 -21.09 -14.49
N ASP A 206 30.59 -20.97 -14.13
CA ASP A 206 31.68 -21.87 -14.52
C ASP A 206 31.48 -23.30 -13.96
N ARG A 207 30.74 -23.46 -12.85
CA ARG A 207 30.34 -24.75 -12.23
C ARG A 207 28.98 -25.27 -12.75
N GLY A 208 28.40 -24.63 -13.76
CA GLY A 208 27.18 -25.07 -14.44
C GLY A 208 25.87 -24.76 -13.71
N PHE A 209 25.87 -23.85 -12.73
CA PHE A 209 24.65 -23.38 -12.09
C PHE A 209 23.96 -22.30 -12.93
N THR A 210 22.63 -22.37 -13.01
CA THR A 210 21.81 -21.35 -13.69
C THR A 210 21.32 -20.30 -12.69
N GLU A 211 21.59 -19.00 -12.95
CA GLU A 211 20.99 -17.92 -12.17
C GLU A 211 19.50 -17.81 -12.52
N VAL A 212 18.64 -17.80 -11.50
CA VAL A 212 17.17 -17.73 -11.63
C VAL A 212 16.59 -16.65 -10.71
N GLU A 213 15.35 -16.23 -10.97
CA GLU A 213 14.63 -15.24 -10.16
C GLU A 213 13.34 -15.85 -9.61
N GLY A 214 13.31 -16.15 -8.30
CA GLY A 214 12.12 -16.60 -7.59
C GLY A 214 11.17 -15.45 -7.20
N PRO A 215 9.93 -15.75 -6.81
CA PRO A 215 8.96 -14.73 -6.40
C PRO A 215 9.37 -14.07 -5.08
N VAL A 216 9.56 -12.74 -5.11
CA VAL A 216 9.76 -11.88 -3.92
C VAL A 216 8.51 -11.82 -3.04
N LEU A 217 7.32 -11.94 -3.65
CA LEU A 217 6.03 -11.94 -2.99
C LEU A 217 5.43 -13.35 -3.01
N GLN A 218 5.28 -13.96 -1.84
CA GLN A 218 4.84 -15.34 -1.65
C GLN A 218 3.49 -15.38 -0.94
N THR A 219 2.62 -16.36 -1.25
CA THR A 219 1.31 -16.51 -0.59
C THR A 219 1.39 -17.13 0.81
N ILE A 220 2.54 -17.69 1.17
CA ILE A 220 2.82 -18.39 2.41
C ILE A 220 4.21 -17.96 2.91
N GLN A 221 4.40 -17.89 4.23
CA GLN A 221 5.69 -17.71 4.89
C GLN A 221 6.38 -19.08 5.00
N GLY A 222 7.58 -19.24 4.42
CA GLY A 222 8.36 -20.48 4.54
C GLY A 222 9.81 -20.35 4.04
N GLY A 223 10.59 -21.42 4.23
CA GLY A 223 12.03 -21.50 3.91
C GLY A 223 12.97 -20.92 4.99
N ALA A 224 12.42 -20.41 6.10
CA ALA A 224 13.19 -20.05 7.29
C ALA A 224 12.24 -19.90 8.50
N SER A 225 12.78 -20.01 9.71
CA SER A 225 12.12 -19.55 10.93
C SER A 225 12.46 -18.06 11.11
N ALA A 226 11.57 -17.17 10.67
CA ALA A 226 11.75 -15.73 10.72
C ALA A 226 10.42 -15.01 10.52
N ARG A 227 10.21 -13.89 11.21
CA ARG A 227 8.99 -13.09 11.07
C ARG A 227 8.97 -12.38 9.69
N PRO A 228 7.92 -12.54 8.87
CA PRO A 228 7.86 -11.92 7.54
C PRO A 228 7.38 -10.46 7.60
N PHE A 229 7.63 -9.73 6.52
CA PHE A 229 6.86 -8.52 6.21
C PHE A 229 5.60 -8.91 5.43
N VAL A 230 4.44 -8.51 5.94
CA VAL A 230 3.15 -8.72 5.27
C VAL A 230 2.81 -7.52 4.40
N THR A 231 2.37 -7.78 3.17
CA THR A 231 1.79 -6.81 2.25
C THR A 231 0.53 -7.39 1.64
N HIS A 232 -0.22 -6.59 0.88
CA HIS A 232 -1.52 -7.00 0.34
C HIS A 232 -1.54 -6.92 -1.18
N HIS A 233 -1.77 -8.05 -1.87
CA HIS A 233 -1.92 -8.09 -3.32
C HIS A 233 -3.35 -7.74 -3.73
N ASN A 234 -3.62 -6.45 -3.57
CA ASN A 234 -4.74 -5.66 -4.08
C ASN A 234 -5.64 -6.29 -5.14
N ALA A 235 -5.11 -6.77 -6.27
CA ALA A 235 -5.91 -7.28 -7.40
C ALA A 235 -6.34 -8.75 -7.26
N LEU A 236 -5.68 -9.51 -6.38
CA LEU A 236 -6.03 -10.89 -6.01
C LEU A 236 -6.82 -10.94 -4.69
N ASP A 237 -6.87 -9.83 -3.94
CA ASP A 237 -7.50 -9.72 -2.61
C ASP A 237 -6.96 -10.74 -1.60
N VAL A 238 -5.65 -11.02 -1.69
CA VAL A 238 -4.90 -11.88 -0.76
C VAL A 238 -3.73 -11.12 -0.15
N ASP A 239 -3.41 -11.44 1.10
CA ASP A 239 -2.15 -11.03 1.69
C ASP A 239 -1.00 -11.85 1.10
N LEU A 240 0.13 -11.19 0.86
CA LEU A 240 1.38 -11.80 0.42
C LEU A 240 2.49 -11.42 1.40
N TYR A 241 3.43 -12.33 1.58
CA TYR A 241 4.59 -12.17 2.43
C TYR A 241 5.78 -11.80 1.54
N LEU A 242 6.59 -10.83 1.95
CA LEU A 242 7.93 -10.70 1.39
C LEU A 242 8.75 -11.91 1.86
N ARG A 243 9.43 -12.56 0.91
CA ARG A 243 10.16 -13.80 1.16
C ARG A 243 11.24 -13.65 2.24
N ILE A 244 11.28 -14.61 3.16
CA ILE A 244 12.27 -14.72 4.25
C ILE A 244 13.49 -15.58 3.87
N ALA A 245 13.35 -16.35 2.79
CA ALA A 245 14.34 -17.21 2.12
C ALA A 245 13.96 -17.38 0.62
N LEU A 246 14.85 -17.96 -0.18
CA LEU A 246 14.67 -18.28 -1.61
C LEU A 246 14.26 -19.76 -1.81
N GLU A 247 14.59 -20.59 -0.82
CA GLU A 247 14.62 -22.05 -0.77
C GLU A 247 13.46 -22.76 -1.45
N LEU A 248 12.23 -22.58 -0.93
CA LEU A 248 11.09 -23.41 -1.33
C LEU A 248 10.74 -23.28 -2.82
N HIS A 249 11.17 -22.20 -3.47
CA HIS A 249 10.98 -22.01 -4.91
C HIS A 249 12.15 -22.58 -5.73
N LEU A 250 13.39 -22.46 -5.24
CA LEU A 250 14.55 -23.08 -5.88
C LEU A 250 14.43 -24.61 -5.88
N LYS A 251 13.98 -25.22 -4.76
CA LYS A 251 13.66 -26.65 -4.67
C LYS A 251 12.57 -27.10 -5.64
N ARG A 252 11.53 -26.28 -5.87
CA ARG A 252 10.51 -26.54 -6.91
C ARG A 252 11.11 -26.60 -8.32
N LEU A 253 12.17 -25.84 -8.61
CA LEU A 253 12.89 -25.92 -9.89
C LEU A 253 13.73 -27.21 -10.00
N VAL A 254 14.34 -27.65 -8.90
CA VAL A 254 15.05 -28.95 -8.83
C VAL A 254 14.09 -30.12 -9.07
N VAL A 255 12.89 -30.10 -8.45
CA VAL A 255 11.78 -31.03 -8.78
C VAL A 255 11.41 -30.95 -10.27
N GLY A 256 11.44 -29.75 -10.85
CA GLY A 256 11.20 -29.52 -12.28
C GLY A 256 12.32 -29.99 -13.22
N GLY A 257 13.42 -30.56 -12.69
CA GLY A 257 14.56 -31.04 -13.46
C GLY A 257 15.66 -30.02 -13.71
N MET A 258 15.63 -28.84 -13.07
CA MET A 258 16.76 -27.90 -13.09
C MET A 258 17.78 -28.31 -12.03
N GLU A 259 18.71 -29.19 -12.42
CA GLU A 259 19.65 -29.86 -11.50
C GLU A 259 20.60 -28.92 -10.75
N ARG A 260 20.91 -27.72 -11.28
CA ARG A 260 21.81 -26.74 -10.66
C ARG A 260 21.25 -25.33 -10.82
N VAL A 261 20.73 -24.76 -9.74
CA VAL A 261 20.10 -23.43 -9.74
C VAL A 261 20.64 -22.57 -8.61
N PHE A 262 20.72 -21.26 -8.82
CA PHE A 262 21.01 -20.30 -7.76
C PHE A 262 20.28 -18.98 -7.94
N GLU A 263 20.08 -18.25 -6.85
CA GLU A 263 19.62 -16.86 -6.88
C GLU A 263 20.46 -16.02 -5.91
N ILE A 264 20.96 -14.86 -6.36
CA ILE A 264 21.52 -13.82 -5.48
C ILE A 264 20.45 -12.76 -5.27
N GLY A 265 19.56 -13.02 -4.30
CA GLY A 265 18.32 -12.30 -4.08
C GLY A 265 18.34 -11.40 -2.85
N ARG A 266 17.37 -10.46 -2.79
CA ARG A 266 16.99 -9.79 -1.54
C ARG A 266 16.02 -10.69 -0.76
N VAL A 267 16.25 -10.87 0.53
CA VAL A 267 15.31 -11.46 1.50
C VAL A 267 14.97 -10.44 2.58
N PHE A 268 13.81 -10.61 3.22
CA PHE A 268 13.19 -9.58 4.05
C PHE A 268 12.70 -10.18 5.37
N ARG A 269 13.36 -9.85 6.47
CA ARG A 269 13.00 -10.34 7.82
C ARG A 269 12.62 -9.18 8.73
N ASN A 270 11.46 -9.28 9.35
CA ASN A 270 10.81 -8.22 10.12
C ASN A 270 11.31 -8.23 11.58
N GLU A 271 12.63 -8.03 11.69
CA GLU A 271 13.44 -8.21 12.89
C GLU A 271 14.10 -6.88 13.33
N GLY A 272 14.88 -6.92 14.41
CA GLY A 272 15.63 -5.77 14.90
C GLY A 272 16.75 -5.31 13.96
N ILE A 273 17.17 -4.04 14.11
CA ILE A 273 18.33 -3.48 13.39
C ILE A 273 19.48 -3.27 14.37
N ASP A 274 20.59 -3.99 14.17
CA ASP A 274 21.81 -3.90 14.97
C ASP A 274 23.04 -3.72 14.08
N THR A 275 24.22 -4.20 14.48
CA THR A 275 25.46 -4.15 13.68
C THR A 275 25.59 -5.31 12.69
N ARG A 276 24.85 -6.40 12.87
CA ARG A 276 24.90 -7.69 12.15
C ARG A 276 23.64 -7.93 11.29
N HIS A 277 22.52 -7.31 11.65
CA HIS A 277 21.20 -7.48 11.03
C HIS A 277 20.68 -6.18 10.41
N ASN A 278 20.15 -6.29 9.19
CA ASN A 278 19.39 -5.25 8.50
C ASN A 278 18.09 -5.89 7.94
N PRO A 279 16.91 -5.26 8.05
CA PRO A 279 15.62 -5.93 7.74
C PRO A 279 15.46 -6.40 6.29
N GLU A 280 16.24 -5.82 5.38
CA GLU A 280 16.42 -6.31 4.02
C GLU A 280 17.90 -6.64 3.78
N PHE A 281 18.22 -7.85 3.35
CA PHE A 281 19.61 -8.26 3.12
C PHE A 281 19.75 -9.20 1.92
N THR A 282 20.95 -9.23 1.36
CA THR A 282 21.31 -9.97 0.16
C THR A 282 21.79 -11.35 0.58
N MET A 283 21.13 -12.37 0.06
CA MET A 283 21.47 -13.78 0.28
C MET A 283 21.71 -14.42 -1.08
N LEU A 284 22.78 -15.21 -1.18
CA LEU A 284 22.89 -16.25 -2.20
C LEU A 284 22.19 -17.46 -1.63
N GLU A 285 21.33 -18.11 -2.42
CA GLU A 285 21.05 -19.53 -2.23
C GLU A 285 21.33 -20.29 -3.52
N ALA A 286 21.87 -21.51 -3.40
CA ALA A 286 22.15 -22.40 -4.52
C ALA A 286 21.80 -23.85 -4.16
N TYR A 287 21.28 -24.59 -5.13
CA TYR A 287 20.83 -25.97 -4.98
C TYR A 287 21.42 -26.83 -6.10
N GLN A 288 21.96 -27.99 -5.72
CA GLN A 288 22.56 -28.97 -6.63
C GLN A 288 21.94 -30.35 -6.39
N ALA A 289 21.28 -30.89 -7.40
CA ALA A 289 20.83 -32.28 -7.43
C ALA A 289 22.03 -33.24 -7.42
N PHE A 290 21.79 -34.41 -6.85
CA PHE A 290 22.75 -35.50 -6.63
C PHE A 290 23.94 -35.15 -5.73
N ALA A 291 23.83 -34.08 -4.94
CA ALA A 291 24.79 -33.68 -3.91
C ALA A 291 24.24 -33.91 -2.49
N ASP A 292 25.14 -33.88 -1.50
CA ASP A 292 24.83 -33.80 -0.08
C ASP A 292 25.53 -32.61 0.60
N TYR A 293 25.30 -32.40 1.91
CA TYR A 293 25.92 -31.30 2.67
C TYR A 293 27.46 -31.28 2.64
N THR A 294 28.13 -32.38 2.26
CA THR A 294 29.59 -32.45 2.11
C THR A 294 30.06 -31.72 0.85
N ASP A 295 29.41 -31.96 -0.29
CA ASP A 295 29.68 -31.23 -1.53
C ASP A 295 29.41 -29.73 -1.35
N MET A 296 28.41 -29.41 -0.53
CA MET A 296 28.05 -28.03 -0.18
C MET A 296 29.10 -27.34 0.71
N MET A 297 29.82 -28.06 1.59
CA MET A 297 30.96 -27.49 2.32
C MET A 297 32.09 -27.10 1.35
N ASP A 298 32.44 -28.01 0.43
CA ASP A 298 33.48 -27.78 -0.57
C ASP A 298 33.12 -26.58 -1.48
N LEU A 299 31.85 -26.48 -1.91
CA LEU A 299 31.34 -25.36 -2.71
C LEU A 299 31.39 -24.01 -1.97
N VAL A 300 31.02 -23.98 -0.69
CA VAL A 300 31.07 -22.73 0.12
C VAL A 300 32.50 -22.26 0.32
N GLU A 301 33.44 -23.18 0.56
CA GLU A 301 34.88 -22.88 0.70
C GLU A 301 35.43 -22.23 -0.58
N ASP A 302 35.22 -22.87 -1.73
CA ASP A 302 35.57 -22.35 -3.06
C ASP A 302 35.01 -20.93 -3.31
N LEU A 303 33.70 -20.74 -3.12
CA LEU A 303 32.99 -19.49 -3.42
C LEU A 303 33.54 -18.31 -2.59
N VAL A 304 33.79 -18.54 -1.31
CA VAL A 304 34.30 -17.52 -0.38
C VAL A 304 35.76 -17.18 -0.69
N VAL A 305 36.61 -18.17 -0.98
CA VAL A 305 38.02 -17.97 -1.34
C VAL A 305 38.17 -17.24 -2.69
N GLU A 306 37.37 -17.60 -3.69
CA GLU A 306 37.35 -16.91 -4.99
C GLU A 306 36.84 -15.47 -4.87
N ALA A 307 35.80 -15.23 -4.04
CA ALA A 307 35.30 -13.90 -3.74
C ALA A 307 36.35 -13.03 -3.02
N ALA A 308 37.06 -13.60 -2.04
CA ALA A 308 38.15 -12.94 -1.33
C ALA A 308 39.28 -12.53 -2.30
N ARG A 309 39.73 -13.46 -3.14
CA ARG A 309 40.80 -13.23 -4.13
C ARG A 309 40.43 -12.16 -5.15
N ALA A 310 39.19 -12.14 -5.63
CA ALA A 310 38.72 -11.11 -6.56
C ALA A 310 38.57 -9.73 -5.90
N ALA A 311 38.21 -9.68 -4.61
CA ALA A 311 38.02 -8.45 -3.87
C ALA A 311 39.33 -7.83 -3.39
N LEU A 312 40.23 -8.63 -2.80
CA LEU A 312 41.42 -8.21 -2.06
C LEU A 312 42.72 -8.38 -2.87
N GLY A 313 42.72 -9.24 -3.89
CA GLY A 313 43.90 -9.56 -4.69
C GLY A 313 44.61 -10.81 -4.19
N GLY A 314 45.93 -10.71 -3.99
CA GLY A 314 46.77 -11.85 -3.64
C GLY A 314 46.82 -12.18 -2.14
N ASP A 315 46.50 -11.22 -1.26
CA ASP A 315 46.41 -11.44 0.18
C ASP A 315 44.96 -11.77 0.56
N LEU A 316 44.76 -12.92 1.22
CA LEU A 316 43.46 -13.42 1.66
C LEU A 316 43.26 -13.27 3.17
N THR A 317 44.16 -12.56 3.84
CA THR A 317 44.05 -12.22 5.25
C THR A 317 42.99 -11.15 5.45
N VAL A 318 42.02 -11.41 6.32
CA VAL A 318 40.99 -10.45 6.74
C VAL A 318 41.09 -10.17 8.23
N HIS A 319 40.67 -8.98 8.65
CA HIS A 319 40.64 -8.59 10.05
C HIS A 319 39.19 -8.51 10.56
N ALA A 320 38.86 -9.31 11.57
CA ALA A 320 37.56 -9.31 12.22
C ALA A 320 37.71 -9.58 13.72
N ALA A 321 36.92 -8.88 14.55
CA ALA A 321 36.94 -8.99 16.01
C ALA A 321 38.34 -8.84 16.65
N GLY A 322 39.25 -8.07 16.03
CA GLY A 322 40.64 -7.88 16.50
C GLY A 322 41.61 -9.01 16.13
N HIS A 323 41.15 -10.06 15.45
CA HIS A 323 41.98 -11.17 14.98
C HIS A 323 42.31 -11.02 13.48
N ALA A 324 43.48 -11.53 13.08
CA ALA A 324 43.81 -11.77 11.68
C ALA A 324 43.38 -13.20 11.32
N ILE A 325 42.60 -13.34 10.25
CA ILE A 325 42.01 -14.61 9.82
C ILE A 325 42.46 -14.85 8.38
N ASP A 326 43.16 -15.96 8.13
CA ASP A 326 43.52 -16.39 6.79
C ASP A 326 42.38 -17.21 6.18
N LEU A 327 41.72 -16.66 5.16
CA LEU A 327 40.68 -17.39 4.41
C LEU A 327 41.28 -18.43 3.44
N GLY A 328 42.56 -18.31 3.10
CA GLY A 328 43.29 -19.26 2.26
C GLY A 328 43.76 -20.53 2.98
N ALA A 329 43.52 -20.64 4.29
CA ALA A 329 43.89 -21.79 5.12
C ALA A 329 42.95 -23.01 4.93
N THR A 330 42.74 -23.42 3.68
CA THR A 330 41.87 -24.53 3.26
C THR A 330 42.58 -25.90 3.36
N PRO A 331 41.89 -27.00 3.67
CA PRO A 331 40.46 -27.10 3.97
C PRO A 331 40.13 -26.67 5.40
N TRP A 332 38.97 -26.03 5.58
CA TRP A 332 38.52 -25.57 6.88
C TRP A 332 38.04 -26.73 7.77
N PRO A 333 38.29 -26.67 9.09
CA PRO A 333 37.93 -27.73 10.02
C PRO A 333 36.40 -27.95 10.09
N ARG A 334 36.01 -29.23 10.09
CA ARG A 334 34.63 -29.71 10.24
C ARG A 334 34.48 -30.29 11.65
N ARG A 335 33.51 -29.80 12.43
CA ARG A 335 33.36 -30.09 13.86
C ARG A 335 31.88 -30.38 14.18
N ARG A 336 31.57 -31.49 14.85
CA ARG A 336 30.17 -31.80 15.19
C ARG A 336 29.64 -30.86 16.27
N PHE A 337 28.36 -30.51 16.18
CA PHE A 337 27.64 -29.63 17.09
C PHE A 337 27.81 -30.06 18.56
N ALA A 338 27.63 -31.35 18.84
CA ALA A 338 27.78 -31.94 20.17
C ALA A 338 29.23 -31.84 20.70
N ASP A 339 30.22 -32.12 19.86
CA ASP A 339 31.63 -32.08 20.24
C ASP A 339 32.07 -30.66 20.60
N MET A 340 31.54 -29.64 19.90
CA MET A 340 31.83 -28.24 20.20
C MET A 340 31.20 -27.78 21.53
N ILE A 341 30.01 -28.29 21.89
CA ILE A 341 29.42 -28.07 23.22
C ILE A 341 30.26 -28.75 24.30
N ALA A 342 30.65 -30.01 24.09
CA ALA A 342 31.44 -30.78 25.05
C ALA A 342 32.81 -30.13 25.32
N ASP A 343 33.52 -29.69 24.27
CA ASP A 343 34.81 -28.98 24.39
C ASP A 343 34.68 -27.63 25.15
N ALA A 344 33.59 -26.88 24.92
CA ALA A 344 33.39 -25.55 25.51
C ALA A 344 32.83 -25.56 26.93
N THR A 345 32.05 -26.59 27.29
CA THR A 345 31.29 -26.64 28.56
C THR A 345 31.68 -27.79 29.49
N GLY A 346 32.31 -28.84 28.96
CA GLY A 346 32.55 -30.10 29.68
C GLY A 346 31.31 -30.99 29.82
N GLU A 347 30.15 -30.57 29.32
CA GLU A 347 28.87 -31.28 29.44
C GLU A 347 28.53 -32.02 28.13
N THR A 348 28.20 -33.31 28.23
CA THR A 348 27.78 -34.11 27.07
C THR A 348 26.27 -34.04 26.91
N MET A 349 25.81 -33.48 25.79
CA MET A 349 24.38 -33.37 25.44
C MET A 349 24.04 -34.18 24.19
N HIS A 350 22.78 -34.60 24.08
CA HIS A 350 22.26 -35.34 22.93
C HIS A 350 20.80 -34.95 22.64
N PRO A 351 20.35 -34.73 21.39
CA PRO A 351 18.98 -34.28 21.11
C PRO A 351 17.88 -35.27 21.53
N ALA A 352 18.23 -36.55 21.69
CA ALA A 352 17.32 -37.60 22.18
C ALA A 352 17.44 -37.88 23.70
N MET A 353 18.22 -37.10 24.47
CA MET A 353 18.31 -37.29 25.92
C MET A 353 17.00 -36.88 26.64
N PRO A 354 16.72 -37.39 27.85
CA PRO A 354 15.56 -36.97 28.61
C PRO A 354 15.55 -35.45 28.84
N VAL A 355 14.43 -34.79 28.56
CA VAL A 355 14.30 -33.33 28.66
C VAL A 355 14.63 -32.81 30.06
N ALA A 356 14.36 -33.59 31.11
CA ALA A 356 14.74 -33.25 32.49
C ALA A 356 16.26 -33.23 32.71
N GLU A 357 17.02 -34.10 32.05
CA GLU A 357 18.49 -34.12 32.11
C GLU A 357 19.09 -32.97 31.30
N ALA A 358 18.54 -32.68 30.12
CA ALA A 358 18.93 -31.51 29.33
C ALA A 358 18.72 -30.20 30.12
N ARG A 359 17.56 -30.05 30.78
CA ARG A 359 17.28 -28.92 31.68
C ARG A 359 18.28 -28.83 32.82
N ALA A 360 18.61 -29.95 33.46
CA ALA A 360 19.61 -29.98 34.52
C ALA A 360 21.02 -29.58 34.04
N VAL A 361 21.37 -29.79 32.76
CA VAL A 361 22.60 -29.23 32.16
C VAL A 361 22.50 -27.70 32.06
N LEU A 362 21.41 -27.16 31.52
CA LEU A 362 21.22 -25.70 31.43
C LEU A 362 21.17 -25.03 32.81
N ASP A 363 20.54 -25.66 33.80
CA ASP A 363 20.51 -25.20 35.19
C ASP A 363 21.95 -25.13 35.79
N ARG A 364 22.81 -26.12 35.50
CA ARG A 364 24.23 -26.10 35.90
C ARG A 364 25.03 -25.03 35.18
N LEU A 365 24.75 -24.79 33.90
CA LEU A 365 25.39 -23.76 33.08
C LEU A 365 24.80 -22.35 33.30
N GLY A 366 23.73 -22.22 34.09
CA GLY A 366 23.04 -20.95 34.36
C GLY A 366 22.36 -20.33 33.13
N ILE A 367 21.90 -21.16 32.18
CA ILE A 367 21.28 -20.74 30.92
C ILE A 367 19.75 -20.82 31.06
N PRO A 368 18.99 -19.74 30.80
CA PRO A 368 17.54 -19.76 30.89
C PRO A 368 16.92 -20.58 29.74
N TYR A 369 15.75 -21.17 29.98
CA TYR A 369 14.99 -21.92 28.98
C TYR A 369 13.48 -21.84 29.20
N GLU A 370 12.70 -22.12 28.15
CA GLU A 370 11.25 -22.23 28.25
C GLU A 370 10.79 -23.65 28.60
N ALA A 371 9.68 -23.76 29.33
CA ALA A 371 9.13 -25.04 29.75
C ALA A 371 8.57 -25.91 28.59
N ALA A 372 8.38 -25.34 27.40
CA ALA A 372 7.88 -26.02 26.21
C ALA A 372 8.98 -26.65 25.33
N TRP A 373 10.25 -26.27 25.50
CA TRP A 373 11.34 -26.72 24.63
C TRP A 373 11.74 -28.18 24.89
N GLY A 374 12.02 -28.91 23.80
CA GLY A 374 12.60 -30.24 23.80
C GLY A 374 14.12 -30.21 23.93
N ALA A 375 14.73 -31.39 24.04
CA ALA A 375 16.17 -31.53 24.32
C ALA A 375 17.05 -31.01 23.18
N GLY A 376 16.60 -31.07 21.92
CA GLY A 376 17.33 -30.51 20.77
C GLY A 376 17.33 -28.98 20.77
N ARG A 377 16.20 -28.33 21.10
CA ARG A 377 16.15 -26.87 21.25
C ARG A 377 16.97 -26.39 22.45
N LEU A 378 16.90 -27.09 23.59
CA LEU A 378 17.72 -26.82 24.77
C LEU A 378 19.23 -26.94 24.46
N MET A 379 19.63 -27.97 23.72
CA MET A 379 21.01 -28.16 23.26
C MET A 379 21.46 -27.04 22.31
N LYS A 380 20.55 -26.50 21.47
CA LYS A 380 20.87 -25.33 20.62
C LYS A 380 21.16 -24.09 21.46
N GLU A 381 20.36 -23.82 22.49
CA GLU A 381 20.57 -22.66 23.36
C GLU A 381 21.95 -22.68 24.04
N VAL A 382 22.45 -23.86 24.43
CA VAL A 382 23.81 -24.03 24.98
C VAL A 382 24.89 -23.69 23.96
N TYR A 383 24.72 -24.09 22.70
CA TYR A 383 25.64 -23.74 21.63
C TYR A 383 25.67 -22.23 21.36
N ASP A 384 24.50 -21.60 21.25
CA ASP A 384 24.36 -20.17 20.95
C ASP A 384 25.06 -19.32 22.04
N GLU A 385 24.81 -19.63 23.32
CA GLU A 385 25.34 -18.90 24.47
C GLU A 385 26.81 -19.21 24.81
N ARG A 386 27.29 -20.44 24.59
CA ARG A 386 28.63 -20.88 25.08
C ARG A 386 29.65 -21.18 24.01
N VAL A 387 29.22 -21.51 22.78
CA VAL A 387 30.10 -22.05 21.74
C VAL A 387 30.32 -21.04 20.62
N GLN A 388 29.26 -20.58 19.97
CA GLN A 388 29.36 -19.89 18.67
C GLN A 388 30.33 -18.70 18.70
N HIS A 389 30.23 -17.85 19.73
CA HIS A 389 31.05 -16.64 19.86
C HIS A 389 32.55 -16.89 20.16
N SER A 390 32.95 -18.12 20.49
CA SER A 390 34.35 -18.47 20.74
C SER A 390 35.15 -18.81 19.46
N VAL A 391 34.46 -19.02 18.33
CA VAL A 391 35.05 -19.49 17.08
C VAL A 391 35.76 -18.35 16.34
N VAL A 392 37.09 -18.38 16.25
CA VAL A 392 37.88 -17.31 15.61
C VAL A 392 38.03 -17.50 14.10
N GLY A 393 38.64 -18.61 13.66
CA GLY A 393 38.82 -18.91 12.24
C GLY A 393 37.56 -19.46 11.56
N PRO A 394 37.60 -19.75 10.25
CA PRO A 394 36.52 -20.45 9.58
C PRO A 394 36.39 -21.90 10.09
N VAL A 395 35.20 -22.29 10.52
CA VAL A 395 34.87 -23.64 11.00
C VAL A 395 33.49 -24.04 10.51
N PHE A 396 33.38 -25.22 9.89
CA PHE A 396 32.08 -25.83 9.61
C PHE A 396 31.57 -26.55 10.87
N CYS A 397 30.55 -26.00 11.50
CA CYS A 397 29.78 -26.68 12.54
C CYS A 397 28.78 -27.62 11.86
N VAL A 398 28.83 -28.93 12.12
CA VAL A 398 28.02 -29.94 11.42
C VAL A 398 27.11 -30.72 12.38
N ASP A 399 26.08 -31.37 11.84
CA ASP A 399 25.15 -32.27 12.53
C ASP A 399 24.29 -31.57 13.61
N TYR A 400 23.34 -30.75 13.15
CA TYR A 400 22.42 -30.01 14.02
C TYR A 400 21.28 -30.90 14.56
N PRO A 401 20.68 -30.57 15.72
CA PRO A 401 19.50 -31.28 16.22
C PRO A 401 18.34 -31.23 15.22
N ARG A 402 17.64 -32.36 15.05
CA ARG A 402 16.47 -32.46 14.14
C ARG A 402 15.33 -31.51 14.53
N GLU A 403 15.13 -31.29 15.84
CA GLU A 403 14.09 -30.40 16.39
C GLU A 403 14.15 -28.96 15.85
N VAL A 404 15.34 -28.46 15.51
CA VAL A 404 15.57 -27.06 15.07
C VAL A 404 15.88 -26.95 13.56
N SER A 405 15.62 -28.01 12.80
CA SER A 405 16.03 -28.13 11.39
C SER A 405 14.94 -28.77 10.50
N PRO A 406 13.75 -28.14 10.34
CA PRO A 406 12.56 -28.75 9.74
C PRO A 406 12.64 -29.03 8.22
N LEU A 407 13.68 -28.52 7.55
CA LEU A 407 13.88 -28.60 6.09
C LEU A 407 15.12 -29.43 5.70
N ALA A 408 15.91 -29.86 6.69
CA ALA A 408 17.11 -30.67 6.51
C ALA A 408 16.80 -32.16 6.67
N ARG A 409 17.52 -33.01 5.92
CA ARG A 409 17.31 -34.45 5.93
C ARG A 409 17.89 -35.10 7.20
N THR A 410 17.13 -36.04 7.75
CA THR A 410 17.53 -36.89 8.88
C THR A 410 18.91 -37.53 8.65
N HIS A 411 19.82 -37.43 9.62
CA HIS A 411 21.22 -37.82 9.45
C HIS A 411 21.40 -39.34 9.32
N ARG A 412 22.22 -39.78 8.36
CA ARG A 412 22.35 -41.19 7.94
C ARG A 412 22.72 -42.20 9.03
N SER A 413 23.41 -41.76 10.10
CA SER A 413 23.86 -42.64 11.20
C SER A 413 23.09 -42.46 12.51
N ASP A 414 22.35 -41.36 12.67
CA ASP A 414 21.69 -41.01 13.94
C ASP A 414 20.47 -40.12 13.66
N PRO A 415 19.24 -40.64 13.82
CA PRO A 415 18.03 -39.91 13.46
C PRO A 415 17.64 -38.77 14.42
N ALA A 416 18.39 -38.57 15.51
CA ALA A 416 18.24 -37.42 16.40
C ALA A 416 18.84 -36.13 15.80
N TYR A 417 19.74 -36.26 14.82
CA TYR A 417 20.38 -35.17 14.09
C TYR A 417 19.90 -35.09 12.63
N VAL A 418 20.29 -34.01 11.96
CA VAL A 418 20.15 -33.80 10.51
C VAL A 418 21.50 -33.54 9.87
N GLU A 419 21.62 -33.84 8.58
CA GLU A 419 22.78 -33.43 7.77
C GLU A 419 22.67 -31.95 7.42
N ARG A 420 23.04 -31.10 8.38
CA ARG A 420 23.09 -29.65 8.28
C ARG A 420 24.44 -29.14 8.77
N PHE A 421 24.94 -28.07 8.17
CA PHE A 421 26.07 -27.32 8.68
C PHE A 421 25.83 -25.81 8.70
N GLU A 422 26.53 -25.12 9.58
CA GLU A 422 26.74 -23.67 9.52
C GLU A 422 28.24 -23.38 9.45
N LEU A 423 28.66 -22.50 8.54
CA LEU A 423 30.02 -21.99 8.49
C LEU A 423 30.12 -20.82 9.46
N ILE A 424 30.91 -20.97 10.52
CA ILE A 424 31.18 -19.91 11.49
C ILE A 424 32.55 -19.29 11.20
N VAL A 425 32.62 -17.96 11.14
CA VAL A 425 33.87 -17.19 11.01
C VAL A 425 33.81 -15.99 11.97
N ALA A 426 34.84 -15.78 12.81
CA ALA A 426 34.87 -14.71 13.81
C ALA A 426 33.63 -14.63 14.73
N GLY A 427 33.05 -15.78 15.08
CA GLY A 427 31.84 -15.91 15.89
C GLY A 427 30.52 -15.66 15.15
N PHE A 428 30.56 -15.50 13.82
CA PHE A 428 29.41 -15.23 12.96
C PHE A 428 29.12 -16.38 12.01
N GLU A 429 27.86 -16.79 11.95
CA GLU A 429 27.30 -17.60 10.86
C GLU A 429 27.42 -16.84 9.53
N LEU A 430 28.21 -17.38 8.61
CA LEU A 430 28.43 -16.86 7.26
C LEU A 430 27.57 -17.60 6.21
N SER A 431 27.36 -18.90 6.42
CA SER A 431 26.58 -19.79 5.56
C SER A 431 25.82 -20.80 6.42
N ASN A 432 24.61 -21.20 5.98
CA ASN A 432 23.84 -22.33 6.50
C ASN A 432 23.46 -23.23 5.31
N ALA A 433 23.51 -24.54 5.48
CA ALA A 433 23.42 -25.49 4.37
C ALA A 433 23.07 -26.90 4.85
N TYR A 434 22.46 -27.72 4.00
CA TYR A 434 22.01 -29.06 4.39
C TYR A 434 21.84 -30.02 3.20
N SER A 435 21.85 -31.32 3.52
CA SER A 435 21.29 -32.36 2.66
C SER A 435 19.78 -32.19 2.71
N GLU A 436 19.13 -32.02 1.56
CA GLU A 436 17.76 -31.54 1.53
C GLU A 436 16.73 -32.59 1.92
N GLN A 437 15.76 -32.20 2.76
CA GLN A 437 14.60 -33.03 3.03
C GLN A 437 13.77 -33.17 1.75
N ASN A 438 13.74 -34.39 1.21
CA ASN A 438 13.03 -34.74 -0.02
C ASN A 438 11.88 -35.75 0.21
N ASP A 439 11.69 -36.24 1.43
CA ASP A 439 10.51 -37.02 1.80
C ASP A 439 9.32 -36.08 2.08
N ALA A 440 8.31 -36.14 1.22
CA ALA A 440 7.10 -35.32 1.33
C ALA A 440 6.28 -35.59 2.61
N VAL A 441 6.34 -36.82 3.14
CA VAL A 441 5.61 -37.23 4.35
C VAL A 441 6.30 -36.69 5.60
N GLU A 442 7.64 -36.83 5.69
CA GLU A 442 8.40 -36.20 6.77
C GLU A 442 8.28 -34.66 6.72
N GLN A 443 8.31 -34.07 5.53
CA GLN A 443 8.19 -32.63 5.36
C GLN A 443 6.81 -32.09 5.77
N LEU A 444 5.73 -32.79 5.42
CA LEU A 444 4.38 -32.43 5.85
C LEU A 444 4.26 -32.49 7.39
N ALA A 445 4.79 -33.55 8.02
CA ALA A 445 4.79 -33.69 9.47
C ALA A 445 5.58 -32.57 10.18
N ALA A 446 6.69 -32.10 9.58
CA ALA A 446 7.46 -30.96 10.06
C ALA A 446 6.67 -29.65 9.96
N PHE A 447 6.07 -29.35 8.81
CA PHE A 447 5.22 -28.16 8.64
C PHE A 447 3.99 -28.17 9.56
N GLU A 448 3.37 -29.32 9.81
CA GLU A 448 2.31 -29.41 10.80
C GLU A 448 2.80 -29.11 12.22
N ALA A 449 4.06 -29.44 12.55
CA ALA A 449 4.66 -29.12 13.84
C ALA A 449 4.89 -27.61 13.98
N GLU A 450 5.40 -26.94 12.94
CA GLU A 450 5.53 -25.48 12.90
C GLU A 450 4.16 -24.78 13.00
N ALA A 451 3.17 -25.22 12.21
CA ALA A 451 1.81 -24.66 12.27
C ALA A 451 1.16 -24.87 13.65
N ARG A 452 1.46 -25.98 14.34
CA ARG A 452 1.07 -26.17 15.75
C ARG A 452 1.81 -25.20 16.68
N ALA A 453 3.12 -25.00 16.54
CA ALA A 453 3.87 -24.02 17.35
C ALA A 453 3.30 -22.59 17.17
N LYS A 454 3.03 -22.20 15.92
CA LYS A 454 2.39 -20.93 15.57
C LYS A 454 1.03 -20.74 16.23
N ALA A 455 0.20 -21.79 16.22
CA ALA A 455 -1.10 -21.77 16.91
C ALA A 455 -1.00 -21.65 18.44
N HIS A 456 0.13 -22.02 19.04
CA HIS A 456 0.43 -21.83 20.47
C HIS A 456 1.13 -20.49 20.78
N GLY A 457 1.39 -19.64 19.78
CA GLY A 457 1.85 -18.27 19.95
C GLY A 457 3.25 -17.95 19.43
N ASP A 458 3.94 -18.90 18.79
CA ASP A 458 5.22 -18.66 18.13
C ASP A 458 5.04 -17.74 16.89
N PRO A 459 5.64 -16.54 16.85
CA PRO A 459 5.50 -15.61 15.73
C PRO A 459 6.48 -15.85 14.56
N GLU A 460 7.44 -16.77 14.71
CA GLU A 460 8.49 -17.08 13.72
C GLU A 460 8.22 -18.39 12.97
N ALA A 461 7.42 -19.28 13.56
CA ALA A 461 6.97 -20.53 12.94
C ALA A 461 6.14 -20.33 11.65
N GLY A 462 6.36 -21.24 10.68
CA GLY A 462 5.73 -21.23 9.36
C GLY A 462 4.27 -21.71 9.32
N ASP A 463 3.65 -21.59 8.14
CA ASP A 463 2.37 -22.25 7.82
C ASP A 463 2.62 -23.47 6.90
N VAL A 464 1.65 -24.37 6.80
CA VAL A 464 1.76 -25.56 5.93
C VAL A 464 1.69 -25.18 4.44
N ASP A 465 2.84 -25.16 3.76
CA ASP A 465 2.90 -25.03 2.29
C ASP A 465 2.54 -26.36 1.59
N LEU A 466 1.24 -26.58 1.44
CA LEU A 466 0.68 -27.72 0.70
C LEU A 466 1.07 -27.73 -0.79
N ASP A 467 1.54 -26.63 -1.37
CA ASP A 467 2.03 -26.62 -2.75
C ASP A 467 3.48 -27.14 -2.83
N TYR A 468 4.32 -26.78 -1.87
CA TYR A 468 5.66 -27.35 -1.74
C TYR A 468 5.61 -28.86 -1.45
N VAL A 469 4.72 -29.31 -0.56
CA VAL A 469 4.49 -30.75 -0.31
C VAL A 469 4.07 -31.46 -1.60
N ARG A 470 3.12 -30.90 -2.39
CA ARG A 470 2.76 -31.45 -3.71
C ARG A 470 3.91 -31.48 -4.71
N ALA A 471 4.88 -30.58 -4.61
CA ALA A 471 6.09 -30.63 -5.44
C ALA A 471 7.00 -31.79 -5.00
N LEU A 472 7.22 -31.98 -3.69
CA LEU A 472 7.97 -33.13 -3.18
C LEU A 472 7.29 -34.48 -3.51
N GLU A 473 5.94 -34.54 -3.53
CA GLU A 473 5.18 -35.71 -4.00
C GLU A 473 5.40 -36.06 -5.48
N ARG A 474 5.97 -35.15 -6.29
CA ARG A 474 6.44 -35.46 -7.67
C ARG A 474 7.82 -36.10 -7.69
N GLY A 475 8.51 -36.12 -6.55
CA GLY A 475 9.88 -36.59 -6.39
C GLY A 475 10.89 -35.45 -6.55
N MET A 476 11.52 -35.05 -5.45
CA MET A 476 12.77 -34.27 -5.49
C MET A 476 13.96 -35.24 -5.39
N PRO A 477 14.98 -35.16 -6.27
CA PRO A 477 16.19 -35.96 -6.11
C PRO A 477 16.90 -35.63 -4.79
N CYS A 478 17.83 -36.49 -4.35
CA CYS A 478 18.79 -36.07 -3.34
C CYS A 478 19.46 -34.78 -3.82
N THR A 479 19.53 -33.78 -2.95
CA THR A 479 19.93 -32.41 -3.29
C THR A 479 20.74 -31.89 -2.12
N GLY A 480 21.78 -31.12 -2.39
CA GLY A 480 22.45 -30.27 -1.42
C GLY A 480 22.08 -28.82 -1.69
N GLY A 481 21.78 -28.05 -0.65
CA GLY A 481 21.53 -26.62 -0.74
C GLY A 481 22.38 -25.80 0.22
N ILE A 482 22.73 -24.59 -0.22
CA ILE A 482 23.50 -23.60 0.55
C ILE A 482 22.78 -22.26 0.57
N GLY A 483 22.87 -21.55 1.69
CA GLY A 483 22.52 -20.13 1.83
C GLY A 483 23.70 -19.33 2.40
N ILE A 484 24.25 -18.37 1.65
CA ILE A 484 25.35 -17.49 2.08
C ILE A 484 24.84 -16.06 2.27
N GLY A 485 25.09 -15.50 3.46
CA GLY A 485 24.82 -14.09 3.76
C GLY A 485 25.83 -13.17 3.07
N ILE A 486 25.54 -12.73 1.84
CA ILE A 486 26.45 -11.89 1.03
C ILE A 486 26.86 -10.61 1.75
N ASP A 487 25.96 -9.99 2.52
CA ASP A 487 26.30 -8.82 3.32
C ASP A 487 27.31 -9.16 4.45
N ARG A 488 27.16 -10.29 5.15
CA ARG A 488 28.11 -10.76 6.17
C ARG A 488 29.48 -11.12 5.56
N LEU A 489 29.49 -11.73 4.36
CA LEU A 489 30.72 -11.96 3.61
C LEU A 489 31.46 -10.66 3.30
N VAL A 490 30.74 -9.63 2.83
CA VAL A 490 31.36 -8.35 2.48
C VAL A 490 31.81 -7.59 3.72
N VAL A 491 31.15 -7.73 4.87
CA VAL A 491 31.61 -7.20 6.18
C VAL A 491 32.99 -7.78 6.52
N LEU A 492 33.14 -9.10 6.40
CA LEU A 492 34.40 -9.82 6.63
C LEU A 492 35.50 -9.39 5.63
N LEU A 493 35.22 -9.46 4.32
CA LEU A 493 36.20 -9.09 3.27
C LEU A 493 36.61 -7.61 3.36
N ALA A 494 35.67 -6.71 3.64
CA ALA A 494 35.99 -5.30 3.81
C ALA A 494 36.71 -5.00 5.14
N SER A 495 36.76 -5.95 6.08
CA SER A 495 37.30 -5.76 7.44
C SER A 495 36.65 -4.54 8.12
N VAL A 496 35.33 -4.61 8.28
CA VAL A 496 34.50 -3.59 8.94
C VAL A 496 33.60 -4.24 10.00
N ASP A 497 33.24 -3.52 11.06
CA ASP A 497 32.51 -4.10 12.20
C ASP A 497 30.97 -4.03 12.08
N SER A 498 30.43 -3.56 10.95
CA SER A 498 28.99 -3.46 10.77
C SER A 498 28.49 -3.67 9.33
N ILE A 499 27.38 -4.40 9.22
CA ILE A 499 26.58 -4.54 8.00
C ILE A 499 26.16 -3.18 7.38
N ARG A 500 26.06 -2.13 8.19
CA ARG A 500 25.69 -0.78 7.74
C ARG A 500 26.81 -0.07 6.98
N GLU A 501 28.06 -0.52 7.11
CA GLU A 501 29.19 -0.04 6.28
C GLU A 501 29.06 -0.56 4.83
N VAL A 502 28.61 -1.82 4.66
CA VAL A 502 28.60 -2.52 3.37
C VAL A 502 27.30 -2.42 2.58
N VAL A 503 26.26 -1.82 3.18
CA VAL A 503 25.01 -1.45 2.51
C VAL A 503 25.05 0.05 2.20
N LEU A 504 24.78 0.43 0.95
CA LEU A 504 24.80 1.84 0.52
C LEU A 504 23.84 2.69 1.34
N PHE A 505 22.60 2.23 1.47
CA PHE A 505 21.51 2.89 2.18
C PHE A 505 20.93 1.89 3.20
N PRO A 506 21.57 1.70 4.37
CA PRO A 506 21.06 0.79 5.38
C PRO A 506 19.73 1.30 5.93
N THR A 507 18.89 0.41 6.47
CA THR A 507 17.67 0.84 7.15
C THR A 507 18.06 1.52 8.45
N LEU A 508 17.77 2.81 8.57
CA LEU A 508 18.02 3.60 9.77
C LEU A 508 16.70 3.97 10.43
N ARG A 509 16.74 4.17 11.75
CA ARG A 509 15.62 4.82 12.44
C ARG A 509 15.43 6.21 11.81
N PRO A 510 14.22 6.58 11.37
CA PRO A 510 13.94 7.94 10.89
C PRO A 510 14.45 9.03 11.87
N GLU A 511 15.02 10.13 11.37
CA GLU A 511 15.61 11.21 12.21
C GLU A 511 14.56 11.84 13.14
N SER A 512 13.36 12.07 12.60
CA SER A 512 12.12 12.16 13.35
C SER A 512 11.36 10.83 13.21
N GLY A 513 10.70 10.37 14.28
CA GLY A 513 10.07 9.04 14.33
C GLY A 513 9.13 8.76 13.14
N PRO A 514 8.95 7.49 12.74
CA PRO A 514 8.22 7.16 11.51
C PRO A 514 6.85 7.83 11.53
N PRO A 515 6.50 8.64 10.51
CA PRO A 515 5.18 9.25 10.45
C PRO A 515 4.13 8.12 10.47
N PRO A 516 2.99 8.29 11.16
CA PRO A 516 2.04 7.20 11.36
C PRO A 516 1.41 6.72 10.03
N GLY A 517 2.04 5.73 9.40
CA GLY A 517 1.64 5.09 8.14
C GLY A 517 2.66 5.27 7.00
N GLY A 518 3.21 4.17 6.47
CA GLY A 518 4.31 4.20 5.48
C GLY A 518 3.92 4.22 3.99
N GLY A 519 4.72 4.95 3.19
CA GLY A 519 4.80 4.91 1.71
C GLY A 519 3.74 5.71 0.90
N PRO A 520 3.72 5.60 -0.46
CA PRO A 520 2.86 6.44 -1.34
C PRO A 520 1.67 5.73 -2.06
N ARG A 521 0.64 6.51 -2.47
CA ARG A 521 -0.32 6.22 -3.57
C ARG A 521 -0.94 7.51 -4.16
N GLY A 522 -0.67 7.81 -5.43
CA GLY A 522 -1.44 8.79 -6.25
C GLY A 522 -0.89 10.22 -6.30
N ALA A 523 -0.91 10.85 -7.48
CA ALA A 523 -0.33 12.17 -7.77
C ALA A 523 -1.42 13.27 -8.02
N PRO A 524 -1.08 14.58 -7.99
CA PRO A 524 -2.03 15.69 -7.76
C PRO A 524 -2.26 16.64 -8.96
N ARG A 525 -3.20 17.61 -8.81
CA ARG A 525 -3.29 19.02 -9.39
C ARG A 525 -4.72 19.43 -9.84
N PRO A 526 -5.05 20.74 -10.07
CA PRO A 526 -4.63 22.01 -9.41
C PRO A 526 -5.68 23.19 -9.38
N LEU A 527 -5.27 24.38 -8.86
CA LEU A 527 -5.72 25.78 -9.16
C LEU A 527 -6.90 26.50 -8.40
N LEU A 528 -6.62 27.81 -8.14
CA LEU A 528 -7.38 29.11 -8.23
C LEU A 528 -8.94 29.16 -8.31
N ALA A 529 -9.72 30.22 -7.95
CA ALA A 529 -9.65 31.40 -7.03
C ALA A 529 -11.00 32.26 -7.05
N PRO A 530 -11.15 33.47 -6.43
CA PRO A 530 -11.16 33.91 -5.00
C PRO A 530 -12.35 34.88 -4.60
N THR A 531 -12.28 35.56 -3.41
CA THR A 531 -12.79 36.96 -3.05
C THR A 531 -14.03 37.20 -2.11
N PRO A 532 -13.92 37.97 -0.98
CA PRO A 532 -14.94 38.02 0.11
C PRO A 532 -16.05 39.08 -0.01
N LEU A 533 -17.11 38.94 0.81
CA LEU A 533 -18.24 39.88 0.99
C LEU A 533 -18.84 39.79 2.43
N PRO A 534 -19.66 40.77 2.88
CA PRO A 534 -19.36 42.20 2.99
C PRO A 534 -19.65 42.74 4.41
N ALA A 535 -19.33 44.01 4.67
CA ALA A 535 -19.46 44.61 6.01
C ALA A 535 -20.88 45.12 6.36
N ALA A 536 -21.11 45.23 7.68
CA ALA A 536 -22.09 46.07 8.39
C ALA A 536 -23.51 45.52 8.67
N ALA A 537 -23.74 45.15 9.93
CA ALA A 537 -24.79 45.76 10.75
C ALA A 537 -24.36 45.75 12.24
N SER A 538 -24.52 46.87 12.94
CA SER A 538 -24.24 47.04 14.37
C SER A 538 -25.47 47.68 15.06
N PRO A 539 -25.50 47.84 16.41
CA PRO A 539 -26.08 46.84 17.31
C PRO A 539 -27.34 47.36 18.05
N GLY A 540 -28.07 46.48 18.74
CA GLY A 540 -29.25 46.85 19.54
C GLY A 540 -29.49 45.92 20.74
N ASP A 541 -29.84 46.51 21.89
CA ASP A 541 -29.90 45.92 23.24
C ASP A 541 -30.78 44.66 23.42
N GLY A 542 -30.43 43.82 24.40
CA GLY A 542 -31.32 42.72 24.81
C GLY A 542 -30.81 41.71 25.86
N ALA A 543 -30.67 42.14 27.11
CA ALA A 543 -30.76 41.36 28.38
C ALA A 543 -30.11 39.95 28.52
N ALA A 544 -29.34 39.77 29.60
CA ALA A 544 -28.80 38.47 30.01
C ALA A 544 -29.87 37.41 30.29
N ARG A 545 -29.70 36.21 29.70
CA ARG A 545 -30.38 34.97 30.09
C ARG A 545 -29.35 33.85 30.25
N SER A 546 -29.27 33.27 31.44
CA SER A 546 -28.62 31.98 31.66
C SER A 546 -29.64 30.85 31.45
N GLY A 547 -29.18 29.71 30.91
CA GLY A 547 -30.01 28.52 30.67
C GLY A 547 -30.04 28.09 29.21
N SER A 548 -29.32 27.00 28.89
CA SER A 548 -29.11 26.42 27.55
C SER A 548 -28.39 27.31 26.53
N VAL A 549 -27.66 26.70 25.58
CA VAL A 549 -27.51 27.32 24.25
C VAL A 549 -28.87 27.13 23.57
N VAL A 550 -29.35 28.12 22.83
CA VAL A 550 -30.56 27.93 22.01
C VAL A 550 -30.32 26.72 21.12
N ALA A 551 -31.12 25.67 21.29
CA ALA A 551 -31.06 24.52 20.40
C ALA A 551 -31.20 25.04 18.97
N LEU A 552 -30.30 24.62 18.07
CA LEU A 552 -30.45 24.70 16.61
C LEU A 552 -31.94 24.59 16.30
N PRO A 553 -32.59 25.59 15.67
CA PRO A 553 -34.04 25.70 15.64
C PRO A 553 -34.57 24.34 15.23
N THR A 554 -35.30 23.72 16.17
CA THR A 554 -35.77 22.36 15.98
C THR A 554 -36.39 22.33 14.60
N THR A 555 -36.10 21.32 13.77
CA THR A 555 -36.99 20.99 12.67
C THR A 555 -38.27 20.49 13.31
N ALA A 556 -39.01 21.42 13.90
CA ALA A 556 -40.26 21.19 14.57
C ALA A 556 -41.15 20.49 13.54
N PRO A 557 -42.03 19.58 13.96
CA PRO A 557 -43.05 19.11 13.05
C PRO A 557 -43.69 20.33 12.39
N SER A 558 -43.80 20.32 11.07
CA SER A 558 -44.59 21.34 10.38
C SER A 558 -45.97 21.35 11.04
N ALA A 559 -46.48 22.54 11.38
CA ALA A 559 -47.86 22.66 11.84
C ALA A 559 -48.86 22.14 10.79
N HIS A 560 -48.42 22.05 9.53
CA HIS A 560 -49.06 21.33 8.46
C HIS A 560 -48.87 19.81 8.61
N PRO A 561 -49.96 19.02 8.72
CA PRO A 561 -49.86 17.57 8.72
C PRO A 561 -49.25 17.10 7.39
N VAL A 562 -48.23 16.27 7.48
CA VAL A 562 -47.61 15.64 6.31
C VAL A 562 -48.69 14.80 5.62
N PRO A 563 -49.06 15.07 4.36
CA PRO A 563 -50.04 14.26 3.66
C PRO A 563 -49.52 12.82 3.54
N PRO A 564 -50.34 11.79 3.82
CA PRO A 564 -49.89 10.42 3.69
C PRO A 564 -49.49 10.14 2.23
N PRO A 565 -48.39 9.40 1.99
CA PRO A 565 -47.92 9.15 0.64
C PRO A 565 -49.03 8.44 -0.16
N PRO A 566 -49.27 8.83 -1.43
CA PRO A 566 -50.37 8.29 -2.22
C PRO A 566 -50.26 6.76 -2.31
N PRO A 567 -51.36 6.01 -2.12
CA PRO A 567 -51.33 4.56 -2.12
C PRO A 567 -50.81 4.03 -3.47
N ARG A 568 -49.67 3.33 -3.43
CA ARG A 568 -48.96 2.84 -4.61
C ARG A 568 -49.78 1.80 -5.38
N ALA A 569 -50.45 2.23 -6.44
CA ALA A 569 -51.20 1.34 -7.31
C ALA A 569 -50.30 0.27 -7.97
N GLY A 570 -50.70 -1.01 -7.87
CA GLY A 570 -50.21 -2.09 -8.74
C GLY A 570 -48.87 -2.77 -8.38
N VAL A 571 -48.23 -2.44 -7.26
CA VAL A 571 -46.99 -3.13 -6.83
C VAL A 571 -47.30 -4.19 -5.78
N HIS A 572 -47.18 -5.47 -6.13
CA HIS A 572 -47.32 -6.61 -5.20
C HIS A 572 -45.94 -7.11 -4.73
N PRO A 573 -45.36 -6.55 -3.64
CA PRO A 573 -43.98 -6.89 -3.22
C PRO A 573 -43.84 -8.31 -2.67
N VAL A 574 -44.93 -8.99 -2.31
CA VAL A 574 -44.92 -10.41 -1.95
C VAL A 574 -44.85 -11.26 -3.23
N ALA A 575 -45.74 -11.03 -4.20
CA ALA A 575 -45.75 -11.76 -5.48
C ALA A 575 -44.40 -11.65 -6.23
N VAL A 576 -43.79 -10.46 -6.30
CA VAL A 576 -42.45 -10.28 -6.91
C VAL A 576 -41.38 -11.12 -6.21
N ARG A 577 -41.41 -11.21 -4.88
CA ARG A 577 -40.46 -12.03 -4.10
C ARG A 577 -40.70 -13.53 -4.29
N VAL A 578 -41.96 -13.97 -4.29
CA VAL A 578 -42.33 -15.37 -4.53
C VAL A 578 -41.93 -15.81 -5.94
N LEU A 579 -42.23 -15.01 -6.97
CA LEU A 579 -41.83 -15.30 -8.35
C LEU A 579 -40.31 -15.36 -8.51
N ALA A 580 -39.57 -14.43 -7.89
CA ALA A 580 -38.11 -14.48 -7.90
C ALA A 580 -37.56 -15.72 -7.16
N ALA A 581 -38.11 -16.07 -5.99
CA ALA A 581 -37.70 -17.26 -5.24
C ALA A 581 -38.00 -18.56 -5.99
N LEU A 582 -39.17 -18.68 -6.61
CA LEU A 582 -39.54 -19.83 -7.45
C LEU A 582 -38.69 -19.91 -8.73
N THR A 583 -38.31 -18.76 -9.32
CA THR A 583 -37.37 -18.71 -10.45
C THR A 583 -35.97 -19.20 -10.05
N ALA A 584 -35.47 -18.76 -8.89
CA ALA A 584 -34.20 -19.24 -8.34
C ALA A 584 -34.27 -20.74 -8.01
N LEU A 585 -35.37 -21.21 -7.41
CA LEU A 585 -35.58 -22.62 -7.09
C LEU A 585 -35.60 -23.50 -8.34
N ALA A 586 -36.32 -23.08 -9.39
CA ALA A 586 -36.27 -23.76 -10.69
C ALA A 586 -34.84 -23.82 -11.25
N GLY A 587 -34.09 -22.73 -11.17
CA GLY A 587 -32.69 -22.68 -11.59
C GLY A 587 -31.78 -23.64 -10.79
N VAL A 588 -31.95 -23.70 -9.46
CA VAL A 588 -31.22 -24.65 -8.60
C VAL A 588 -31.62 -26.09 -8.88
N LEU A 589 -32.90 -26.39 -9.14
CA LEU A 589 -33.36 -27.73 -9.50
C LEU A 589 -32.74 -28.20 -10.83
N HIS A 590 -32.65 -27.31 -11.84
CA HIS A 590 -31.96 -27.59 -13.11
C HIS A 590 -30.46 -27.89 -12.95
N LEU A 591 -29.82 -27.44 -11.86
CA LEU A 591 -28.43 -27.74 -11.51
C LEU A 591 -28.31 -29.00 -10.64
N ALA A 592 -29.26 -29.21 -9.71
CA ALA A 592 -29.22 -30.28 -8.71
C ALA A 592 -29.34 -31.69 -9.29
N VAL A 593 -29.99 -31.85 -10.45
CA VAL A 593 -30.14 -33.13 -11.19
C VAL A 593 -28.78 -33.76 -11.57
N ARG A 594 -27.65 -33.04 -11.44
CA ARG A 594 -26.31 -33.52 -11.76
C ARG A 594 -25.36 -33.70 -10.56
N VAL A 595 -25.86 -33.66 -9.32
CA VAL A 595 -25.05 -33.98 -8.12
C VAL A 595 -25.06 -35.50 -7.87
N PRO A 596 -23.91 -36.21 -7.93
CA PRO A 596 -23.87 -37.69 -7.85
C PRO A 596 -24.54 -38.26 -6.58
N VAL A 597 -24.32 -37.60 -5.44
CA VAL A 597 -24.86 -37.99 -4.11
C VAL A 597 -26.40 -37.98 -4.06
N VAL A 598 -27.06 -37.22 -4.94
CA VAL A 598 -28.53 -37.19 -5.05
C VAL A 598 -29.03 -38.26 -6.02
N HIS A 599 -28.25 -38.56 -7.06
CA HIS A 599 -28.57 -39.58 -8.07
C HIS A 599 -28.63 -40.99 -7.46
N ASP A 600 -27.68 -41.34 -6.58
CA ASP A 600 -27.69 -42.64 -5.88
C ASP A 600 -28.77 -42.75 -4.78
N ARG A 601 -29.22 -41.63 -4.21
CA ARG A 601 -30.20 -41.63 -3.10
C ARG A 601 -31.66 -41.78 -3.54
N TRP A 602 -31.98 -41.49 -4.80
CA TRP A 602 -33.28 -41.74 -5.43
C TRP A 602 -33.17 -42.87 -6.47
N GLY A 603 -32.56 -43.98 -6.05
CA GLY A 603 -32.12 -45.06 -6.93
C GLY A 603 -33.18 -45.58 -7.90
N ARG A 604 -32.76 -45.71 -9.18
CA ARG A 604 -33.53 -46.27 -10.31
C ARG A 604 -35.03 -45.95 -10.30
N ALA A 605 -35.38 -44.66 -10.18
CA ALA A 605 -36.66 -44.21 -10.68
C ALA A 605 -36.77 -44.55 -12.18
N PRO A 606 -37.89 -45.13 -12.67
CA PRO A 606 -38.02 -45.51 -14.06
C PRO A 606 -38.03 -44.26 -14.95
N GLU A 607 -37.12 -44.24 -15.93
CA GLU A 607 -37.14 -43.43 -17.15
C GLU A 607 -37.70 -42.00 -17.01
N LEU A 608 -36.97 -41.15 -16.29
CA LEU A 608 -37.13 -39.69 -16.33
C LEU A 608 -35.91 -38.97 -16.93
N ASP A 609 -35.32 -39.56 -17.98
CA ASP A 609 -34.37 -38.87 -18.86
C ASP A 609 -34.67 -39.18 -20.36
N PRO A 610 -35.76 -38.64 -20.95
CA PRO A 610 -36.08 -38.81 -22.36
C PRO A 610 -35.24 -37.84 -23.21
N LEU A 611 -33.93 -37.99 -23.08
CA LEU A 611 -32.90 -37.33 -23.85
C LEU A 611 -31.78 -38.35 -24.12
N GLU A 612 -32.10 -39.37 -24.92
CA GLU A 612 -31.10 -39.98 -25.81
C GLU A 612 -30.68 -38.97 -26.90
N LEU A 613 -30.07 -37.88 -26.47
CA LEU A 613 -29.20 -37.02 -27.26
C LEU A 613 -27.89 -36.89 -26.48
N PRO A 614 -26.75 -37.27 -27.07
CA PRO A 614 -25.48 -37.27 -26.37
C PRO A 614 -25.12 -35.86 -25.89
N VAL A 615 -24.64 -35.76 -24.64
CA VAL A 615 -24.00 -34.61 -23.98
C VAL A 615 -24.78 -33.27 -23.98
N ALA A 616 -25.16 -32.71 -25.12
CA ALA A 616 -25.77 -31.38 -25.30
C ALA A 616 -27.07 -31.13 -24.50
N GLY A 617 -27.84 -32.19 -24.22
CA GLY A 617 -29.02 -32.10 -23.35
C GLY A 617 -28.68 -31.65 -21.93
N SER A 618 -27.53 -32.09 -21.41
CA SER A 618 -27.06 -31.77 -20.05
C SER A 618 -26.57 -30.33 -19.92
N VAL A 619 -25.80 -29.88 -20.92
CA VAL A 619 -25.25 -28.53 -21.06
C VAL A 619 -26.36 -27.49 -21.01
N THR A 620 -27.41 -27.73 -21.79
CA THR A 620 -28.57 -26.84 -21.88
C THR A 620 -29.24 -26.66 -20.52
N SER A 621 -29.38 -27.71 -19.70
CA SER A 621 -29.94 -27.61 -18.35
C SER A 621 -29.05 -26.81 -17.40
N VAL A 622 -27.72 -26.99 -17.45
CA VAL A 622 -26.78 -26.23 -16.61
C VAL A 622 -26.81 -24.73 -16.95
N VAL A 623 -26.78 -24.40 -18.25
CA VAL A 623 -26.83 -23.02 -18.74
C VAL A 623 -28.15 -22.35 -18.37
N VAL A 624 -29.29 -23.01 -18.59
CA VAL A 624 -30.61 -22.50 -18.21
C VAL A 624 -30.74 -22.34 -16.70
N GLY A 625 -30.26 -23.32 -15.92
CA GLY A 625 -30.28 -23.27 -14.46
C GLY A 625 -29.52 -22.07 -13.90
N LEU A 626 -28.28 -21.86 -14.38
CA LEU A 626 -27.44 -20.74 -13.97
C LEU A 626 -28.03 -19.38 -14.40
N LEU A 627 -28.59 -19.29 -15.61
CA LEU A 627 -29.31 -18.09 -16.08
C LEU A 627 -30.52 -17.76 -15.20
N LEU A 628 -31.34 -18.74 -14.83
CA LEU A 628 -32.52 -18.53 -13.98
C LEU A 628 -32.12 -18.04 -12.58
N VAL A 629 -31.05 -18.58 -11.97
CA VAL A 629 -30.51 -18.09 -10.68
C VAL A 629 -30.04 -16.64 -10.77
N LEU A 630 -29.28 -16.27 -11.81
CA LEU A 630 -28.80 -14.90 -12.02
C LEU A 630 -29.96 -13.92 -12.30
N LEU A 631 -30.93 -14.33 -13.12
CA LEU A 631 -32.11 -13.55 -13.47
C LEU A 631 -33.05 -13.33 -12.28
N ALA A 632 -33.22 -14.32 -11.39
CA ALA A 632 -34.05 -14.20 -10.20
C ALA A 632 -33.66 -13.00 -9.32
N GLY A 633 -32.35 -12.74 -9.16
CA GLY A 633 -31.84 -11.58 -8.43
C GLY A 633 -32.22 -10.22 -9.03
N GLN A 634 -32.43 -10.15 -10.36
CA GLN A 634 -32.88 -8.95 -11.07
C GLN A 634 -34.40 -8.87 -11.20
N LEU A 635 -35.08 -10.02 -11.26
CA LEU A 635 -36.53 -10.14 -11.20
C LEU A 635 -37.05 -9.63 -9.84
N ALA A 636 -36.37 -9.97 -8.74
CA ALA A 636 -36.61 -9.40 -7.41
C ALA A 636 -36.46 -7.86 -7.36
N ARG A 637 -35.65 -7.27 -8.25
CA ARG A 637 -35.48 -5.82 -8.43
C ARG A 637 -36.47 -5.20 -9.44
N ARG A 638 -37.54 -5.93 -9.81
CA ARG A 638 -38.62 -5.48 -10.73
C ARG A 638 -38.15 -5.09 -12.14
N LYS A 639 -37.00 -5.59 -12.61
CA LYS A 639 -36.42 -5.21 -13.91
C LYS A 639 -37.17 -5.84 -15.09
N ARG A 640 -37.62 -5.01 -16.03
CA ARG A 640 -38.42 -5.43 -17.21
C ARG A 640 -37.69 -6.41 -18.13
N ARG A 641 -36.40 -6.19 -18.38
CA ARG A 641 -35.58 -7.11 -19.20
C ARG A 641 -35.39 -8.48 -18.54
N ALA A 642 -35.21 -8.51 -17.22
CA ALA A 642 -35.11 -9.78 -16.49
C ALA A 642 -36.42 -10.56 -16.58
N TRP A 643 -37.57 -9.89 -16.43
CA TRP A 643 -38.88 -10.50 -16.67
C TRP A 643 -39.05 -11.04 -18.09
N GLN A 644 -38.67 -10.28 -19.13
CA GLN A 644 -38.72 -10.76 -20.53
C GLN A 644 -37.89 -12.03 -20.75
N LEU A 645 -36.66 -12.07 -20.23
CA LEU A 645 -35.75 -13.21 -20.36
C LEU A 645 -36.25 -14.44 -19.59
N VAL A 646 -36.78 -14.26 -18.37
CA VAL A 646 -37.35 -15.37 -17.59
C VAL A 646 -38.61 -15.93 -18.25
N VAL A 647 -39.49 -15.07 -18.79
CA VAL A 647 -40.65 -15.52 -19.59
C VAL A 647 -40.21 -16.29 -20.83
N ALA A 648 -39.19 -15.83 -21.55
CA ALA A 648 -38.66 -16.54 -22.71
C ALA A 648 -38.08 -17.92 -22.33
N LEU A 649 -37.29 -18.01 -21.24
CA LEU A 649 -36.71 -19.27 -20.77
C LEU A 649 -37.79 -20.29 -20.36
N PHE A 650 -38.82 -19.89 -19.60
CA PHE A 650 -39.91 -20.80 -19.26
C PHE A 650 -40.80 -21.17 -20.46
N ALA A 651 -40.94 -20.29 -21.46
CA ALA A 651 -41.69 -20.59 -22.69
C ALA A 651 -40.95 -21.63 -23.55
N VAL A 652 -39.65 -21.43 -23.76
CA VAL A 652 -38.80 -22.41 -24.47
C VAL A 652 -38.75 -23.73 -23.70
N GLY A 653 -38.63 -23.69 -22.36
CA GLY A 653 -38.67 -24.89 -21.51
C GLY A 653 -39.99 -25.66 -21.64
N ALA A 654 -41.14 -24.98 -21.59
CA ALA A 654 -42.46 -25.60 -21.78
C ALA A 654 -42.58 -26.30 -23.13
N VAL A 655 -42.18 -25.64 -24.23
CA VAL A 655 -42.18 -26.22 -25.57
C VAL A 655 -41.23 -27.42 -25.66
N ALA A 656 -40.02 -27.32 -25.10
CA ALA A 656 -39.04 -28.40 -25.10
C ALA A 656 -39.49 -29.64 -24.32
N HIS A 657 -40.27 -29.48 -23.24
CA HIS A 657 -40.87 -30.60 -22.52
C HIS A 657 -42.08 -31.21 -23.25
N VAL A 658 -42.86 -30.42 -23.99
CA VAL A 658 -43.98 -30.93 -24.81
C VAL A 658 -43.48 -31.74 -26.00
N LEU A 659 -42.40 -31.31 -26.66
CA LEU A 659 -41.85 -31.98 -27.85
C LEU A 659 -41.16 -33.33 -27.58
N LYS A 660 -40.87 -33.69 -26.32
CA LYS A 660 -40.02 -34.85 -25.97
C LYS A 660 -40.75 -36.07 -25.39
N GLY A 661 -42.00 -35.93 -24.96
CA GLY A 661 -42.73 -37.03 -24.30
C GLY A 661 -43.42 -36.60 -23.00
N PRO A 662 -44.09 -37.54 -22.29
CA PRO A 662 -45.06 -37.21 -21.26
C PRO A 662 -44.41 -36.80 -19.93
N HIS A 663 -43.98 -35.54 -19.82
CA HIS A 663 -43.62 -34.89 -18.56
C HIS A 663 -44.70 -33.88 -18.11
N PRO A 664 -45.92 -34.32 -17.74
CA PRO A 664 -47.02 -33.41 -17.42
C PRO A 664 -46.69 -32.46 -16.26
N VAL A 665 -45.90 -32.91 -15.28
CA VAL A 665 -45.49 -32.10 -14.12
C VAL A 665 -44.56 -30.95 -14.53
N ALA A 666 -43.53 -31.20 -15.34
CA ALA A 666 -42.59 -30.16 -15.78
C ALA A 666 -43.30 -29.12 -16.67
N VAL A 667 -44.13 -29.58 -17.60
CA VAL A 667 -44.97 -28.71 -18.44
C VAL A 667 -45.92 -27.87 -17.58
N ALA A 668 -46.59 -28.46 -16.58
CA ALA A 668 -47.48 -27.75 -15.67
C ALA A 668 -46.75 -26.68 -14.83
N VAL A 669 -45.53 -26.98 -14.33
CA VAL A 669 -44.71 -26.00 -13.58
C VAL A 669 -44.28 -24.84 -14.46
N CYS A 670 -43.79 -25.09 -15.68
CA CYS A 670 -43.44 -24.03 -16.63
C CYS A 670 -44.67 -23.19 -17.02
N ALA A 671 -45.81 -23.82 -17.30
CA ALA A 671 -47.06 -23.15 -17.65
C ALA A 671 -47.61 -22.28 -16.50
N ALA A 672 -47.59 -22.80 -15.26
CA ALA A 672 -47.99 -22.06 -14.06
C ALA A 672 -47.09 -20.84 -13.81
N MET A 673 -45.77 -21.00 -13.98
CA MET A 673 -44.81 -19.91 -13.87
C MET A 673 -45.04 -18.85 -14.96
N LEU A 674 -45.25 -19.24 -16.22
CA LEU A 674 -45.58 -18.33 -17.32
C LEU A 674 -46.86 -17.55 -17.04
N ALA A 675 -47.94 -18.23 -16.65
CA ALA A 675 -49.21 -17.60 -16.32
C ALA A 675 -49.04 -16.59 -15.19
N ALA A 676 -48.29 -16.92 -14.14
CA ALA A 676 -48.04 -16.01 -13.02
C ALA A 676 -47.17 -14.81 -13.44
N LEU A 677 -46.07 -15.02 -14.18
CA LEU A 677 -45.21 -13.94 -14.69
C LEU A 677 -45.96 -12.99 -15.63
N VAL A 678 -46.83 -13.50 -16.50
CA VAL A 678 -47.65 -12.69 -17.42
C VAL A 678 -48.74 -11.93 -16.66
N THR A 679 -49.37 -12.56 -15.66
CA THR A 679 -50.36 -11.90 -14.78
C THR A 679 -49.74 -10.72 -14.02
N TYR A 680 -48.57 -10.94 -13.42
CA TYR A 680 -47.85 -9.90 -12.67
C TYR A 680 -46.95 -9.00 -13.54
N ARG A 681 -47.10 -8.98 -14.87
CA ARG A 681 -46.24 -8.20 -15.80
C ARG A 681 -46.07 -6.72 -15.42
N ARG A 682 -47.11 -6.08 -14.89
CA ARG A 682 -47.08 -4.67 -14.44
C ARG A 682 -46.16 -4.43 -13.23
N ALA A 683 -45.87 -5.46 -12.44
CA ALA A 683 -44.96 -5.36 -11.30
C ALA A 683 -43.47 -5.28 -11.72
N PHE A 684 -43.14 -5.62 -12.98
CA PHE A 684 -41.78 -5.64 -13.53
C PHE A 684 -41.52 -4.51 -14.53
N ALA A 685 -41.98 -3.29 -14.20
CA ALA A 685 -41.93 -2.15 -15.11
C ALA A 685 -40.55 -1.44 -15.19
N ALA A 686 -39.63 -1.68 -14.25
CA ALA A 686 -38.42 -0.85 -14.13
C ALA A 686 -37.45 -1.05 -15.31
N PRO A 687 -36.96 0.04 -15.95
CA PRO A 687 -36.14 -0.05 -17.16
C PRO A 687 -34.78 -0.73 -16.92
N GLY A 688 -34.26 -1.32 -18.01
CA GLY A 688 -32.90 -1.87 -18.12
C GLY A 688 -31.96 -0.91 -18.86
N ASP A 689 -30.65 -1.15 -18.78
CA ASP A 689 -29.61 -0.18 -19.13
C ASP A 689 -29.38 -0.02 -20.65
N PRO A 690 -29.43 1.20 -21.23
CA PRO A 690 -29.11 1.40 -22.65
C PRO A 690 -27.64 1.09 -23.03
N PRO A 691 -26.60 1.57 -22.31
CA PRO A 691 -25.20 1.40 -22.73
C PRO A 691 -24.62 -0.01 -22.53
N SER A 692 -25.38 -0.96 -21.99
CA SER A 692 -24.93 -2.36 -21.92
C SER A 692 -24.97 -3.04 -23.29
N LEU A 693 -25.88 -2.62 -24.17
CA LEU A 693 -26.08 -3.25 -25.49
C LEU A 693 -24.92 -2.96 -26.45
N LEU A 694 -24.40 -1.72 -26.45
CA LEU A 694 -23.17 -1.35 -27.15
C LEU A 694 -21.94 -2.10 -26.62
N ARG A 695 -21.87 -2.35 -25.30
CA ARG A 695 -20.78 -3.14 -24.71
C ARG A 695 -20.86 -4.63 -25.07
N VAL A 696 -22.06 -5.21 -25.19
CA VAL A 696 -22.23 -6.58 -25.72
C VAL A 696 -21.73 -6.65 -27.16
N LEU A 697 -22.03 -5.63 -27.99
CA LEU A 697 -21.57 -5.56 -29.38
C LEU A 697 -20.03 -5.57 -29.52
N HIS A 698 -19.30 -5.03 -28.54
CA HIS A 698 -17.82 -5.02 -28.56
C HIS A 698 -17.21 -6.27 -27.88
N VAL A 699 -17.74 -6.68 -26.73
CA VAL A 699 -17.12 -7.74 -25.91
C VAL A 699 -17.41 -9.14 -26.47
N LEU A 700 -18.60 -9.38 -27.04
CA LEU A 700 -18.99 -10.71 -27.52
C LEU A 700 -18.16 -11.19 -28.74
N PRO A 701 -17.87 -10.35 -29.76
CA PRO A 701 -16.99 -10.74 -30.87
C PRO A 701 -15.53 -10.98 -30.43
N LEU A 702 -15.01 -10.16 -29.51
CA LEU A 702 -13.66 -10.36 -28.94
C LEU A 702 -13.56 -11.70 -28.19
N TYR A 703 -14.59 -12.04 -27.40
CA TYR A 703 -14.67 -13.30 -26.69
C TYR A 703 -14.72 -14.51 -27.64
N LEU A 704 -15.62 -14.48 -28.63
CA LEU A 704 -15.75 -15.53 -29.63
C LEU A 704 -14.47 -15.68 -30.48
N GLY A 705 -13.82 -14.57 -30.84
CA GLY A 705 -12.55 -14.58 -31.58
C GLY A 705 -11.42 -15.26 -30.79
N ALA A 706 -11.31 -14.98 -29.49
CA ALA A 706 -10.32 -15.64 -28.63
C ALA A 706 -10.59 -17.15 -28.50
N VAL A 707 -11.85 -17.55 -28.28
CA VAL A 707 -12.23 -18.97 -28.18
C VAL A 707 -11.96 -19.71 -29.50
N LEU A 708 -12.29 -19.12 -30.64
CA LEU A 708 -12.01 -19.68 -31.97
C LEU A 708 -10.50 -19.83 -32.20
N LEU A 709 -9.70 -18.80 -31.87
CA LEU A 709 -8.25 -18.84 -32.02
C LEU A 709 -7.64 -19.98 -31.18
N THR A 710 -8.01 -20.10 -29.90
CA THR A 710 -7.50 -21.17 -29.04
C THR A 710 -7.93 -22.56 -29.56
N GLY A 711 -9.22 -22.77 -29.83
CA GLY A 711 -9.72 -24.08 -30.27
C GLY A 711 -9.16 -24.54 -31.62
N LEU A 712 -9.00 -23.63 -32.58
CA LEU A 712 -8.38 -23.94 -33.87
C LEU A 712 -6.87 -24.18 -33.74
N THR A 713 -6.19 -23.48 -32.82
CA THR A 713 -4.76 -23.70 -32.56
C THR A 713 -4.53 -25.09 -31.94
N THR A 714 -5.32 -25.49 -30.94
CA THR A 714 -5.23 -26.85 -30.34
C THR A 714 -5.44 -27.93 -31.41
N LEU A 715 -6.51 -27.83 -32.21
CA LEU A 715 -6.74 -28.78 -33.31
C LEU A 715 -5.61 -28.81 -34.34
N TRP A 716 -4.97 -27.67 -34.64
CA TRP A 716 -3.86 -27.61 -35.59
C TRP A 716 -2.54 -28.19 -35.03
N VAL A 717 -2.27 -28.03 -33.74
CA VAL A 717 -1.11 -28.63 -33.06
C VAL A 717 -1.24 -30.15 -33.05
N ASP A 718 -2.37 -30.67 -32.56
CA ASP A 718 -2.60 -32.11 -32.40
C ASP A 718 -3.05 -32.83 -33.69
N ARG A 719 -2.87 -32.19 -34.86
CA ARG A 719 -3.38 -32.65 -36.17
C ARG A 719 -2.91 -34.02 -36.66
N ALA A 720 -1.93 -34.63 -36.00
CA ALA A 720 -1.47 -35.99 -36.27
C ALA A 720 -2.40 -37.06 -35.63
N ASP A 721 -3.11 -36.69 -34.56
CA ASP A 721 -3.97 -37.56 -33.76
C ASP A 721 -5.47 -37.31 -33.99
N VAL A 722 -5.81 -36.59 -35.07
CA VAL A 722 -7.19 -36.23 -35.44
C VAL A 722 -7.57 -36.87 -36.77
N GLU A 723 -8.65 -37.64 -36.77
CA GLU A 723 -9.19 -38.31 -37.96
C GLU A 723 -10.65 -37.90 -38.23
N PRO A 724 -11.09 -37.74 -39.48
CA PRO A 724 -10.28 -37.67 -40.69
C PRO A 724 -9.39 -36.41 -40.72
N ARG A 725 -8.49 -36.32 -41.70
CA ARG A 725 -7.50 -35.23 -41.80
C ARG A 725 -8.16 -33.84 -41.77
N LEU A 726 -7.73 -33.00 -40.84
CA LEU A 726 -8.32 -31.69 -40.55
C LEU A 726 -8.53 -30.81 -41.79
N THR A 727 -9.76 -30.32 -41.91
CA THR A 727 -10.16 -29.25 -42.83
C THR A 727 -10.57 -28.01 -42.03
N LEU A 728 -10.41 -26.81 -42.58
CA LEU A 728 -10.80 -25.57 -41.88
C LEU A 728 -12.30 -25.55 -41.52
N GLY A 729 -13.15 -26.03 -42.43
CA GLY A 729 -14.60 -26.14 -42.19
C GLY A 729 -14.94 -27.12 -41.07
N GLY A 730 -14.34 -28.33 -41.09
CA GLY A 730 -14.55 -29.31 -40.02
C GLY A 730 -13.99 -28.85 -38.67
N ALA A 731 -12.84 -28.17 -38.65
CA ALA A 731 -12.23 -27.66 -37.42
C ALA A 731 -13.09 -26.55 -36.79
N LEU A 732 -13.60 -25.61 -37.62
CA LEU A 732 -14.54 -24.59 -37.18
C LEU A 732 -15.85 -25.21 -36.65
N GLN A 733 -16.36 -26.25 -37.33
CA GLN A 733 -17.52 -27.02 -36.86
C GLN A 733 -17.25 -27.70 -35.51
N THR A 734 -16.09 -28.35 -35.32
CA THR A 734 -15.69 -28.95 -34.04
C THR A 734 -15.67 -27.92 -32.90
N VAL A 735 -15.05 -26.75 -33.12
CA VAL A 735 -14.96 -25.71 -32.07
C VAL A 735 -16.33 -25.12 -31.74
N LEU A 736 -17.15 -24.80 -32.75
CA LEU A 736 -18.49 -24.22 -32.55
C LEU A 736 -19.49 -25.23 -31.95
N ALA A 737 -19.42 -26.51 -32.34
CA ALA A 737 -20.22 -27.58 -31.75
C ALA A 737 -19.82 -27.85 -30.29
N GLY A 738 -18.51 -27.89 -29.99
CA GLY A 738 -18.01 -28.11 -28.63
C GLY A 738 -18.45 -27.04 -27.64
N LEU A 739 -18.63 -25.77 -28.07
CA LEU A 739 -19.15 -24.69 -27.22
C LEU A 739 -20.57 -24.94 -26.70
N VAL A 740 -21.35 -25.81 -27.37
CA VAL A 740 -22.69 -26.22 -26.93
C VAL A 740 -22.75 -27.68 -26.49
N GLY A 741 -21.59 -28.34 -26.36
CA GLY A 741 -21.46 -29.75 -25.98
C GLY A 741 -21.97 -30.74 -27.03
N LEU A 742 -21.85 -30.38 -28.31
CA LEU A 742 -22.06 -31.29 -29.44
C LEU A 742 -20.70 -31.76 -29.97
N ASP A 743 -20.63 -33.02 -30.40
CA ASP A 743 -19.44 -33.59 -31.01
C ASP A 743 -19.21 -33.03 -32.43
N GLY A 744 -17.93 -32.86 -32.78
CA GLY A 744 -17.51 -32.45 -34.13
C GLY A 744 -17.37 -33.64 -35.10
N PRO A 745 -17.14 -33.38 -36.39
CA PRO A 745 -16.93 -34.43 -37.41
C PRO A 745 -15.57 -35.16 -37.29
N HIS A 746 -14.87 -35.00 -36.17
CA HIS A 746 -13.50 -35.46 -35.95
C HIS A 746 -13.42 -36.36 -34.71
N THR A 747 -12.75 -37.50 -34.84
CA THR A 747 -12.37 -38.41 -33.75
C THR A 747 -10.92 -38.18 -33.35
N TYR A 748 -10.61 -38.40 -32.07
CA TYR A 748 -9.29 -38.14 -31.50
C TYR A 748 -8.64 -39.47 -31.07
N ARG A 749 -7.41 -39.72 -31.50
CA ARG A 749 -6.62 -40.88 -31.09
C ARG A 749 -6.04 -40.74 -29.67
N SER A 750 -5.73 -39.51 -29.27
CA SER A 750 -5.28 -39.20 -27.91
C SER A 750 -6.46 -39.22 -26.93
N ALA A 751 -6.41 -40.12 -25.94
CA ALA A 751 -7.41 -40.20 -24.87
C ALA A 751 -7.48 -38.92 -24.01
N PHE A 752 -6.36 -38.18 -23.89
CA PHE A 752 -6.35 -36.86 -23.28
C PHE A 752 -7.13 -35.85 -24.13
N LEU A 753 -6.84 -35.77 -25.43
CA LEU A 753 -7.52 -34.81 -26.31
C LEU A 753 -9.03 -35.11 -26.43
N ALA A 754 -9.40 -36.39 -26.49
CA ALA A 754 -10.78 -36.87 -26.55
C ALA A 754 -11.62 -36.47 -25.33
N SER A 755 -10.99 -36.30 -24.15
CA SER A 755 -11.67 -35.92 -22.91
C SER A 755 -11.54 -34.42 -22.60
N PHE A 756 -10.36 -33.84 -22.84
CA PHE A 756 -10.05 -32.45 -22.53
C PHE A 756 -10.74 -31.46 -23.47
N LEU A 757 -10.65 -31.64 -24.80
CA LEU A 757 -11.10 -30.62 -25.76
C LEU A 757 -12.62 -30.40 -25.71
N PRO A 758 -13.49 -31.43 -25.69
CA PRO A 758 -14.93 -31.22 -25.53
C PRO A 758 -15.29 -30.55 -24.20
N ALA A 759 -14.64 -30.94 -23.09
CA ALA A 759 -14.88 -30.37 -21.77
C ALA A 759 -14.44 -28.90 -21.66
N ALA A 760 -13.29 -28.55 -22.24
CA ALA A 760 -12.76 -27.19 -22.25
C ALA A 760 -13.63 -26.24 -23.11
N LEU A 761 -14.03 -26.67 -24.31
CA LEU A 761 -14.93 -25.91 -25.16
C LEU A 761 -16.30 -25.70 -24.49
N LEU A 762 -16.84 -26.72 -23.85
CA LEU A 762 -18.07 -26.63 -23.06
C LEU A 762 -17.94 -25.62 -21.90
N ALA A 763 -16.86 -25.69 -21.12
CA ALA A 763 -16.62 -24.77 -20.01
C ALA A 763 -16.53 -23.31 -20.48
N LEU A 764 -15.89 -23.07 -21.64
CA LEU A 764 -15.88 -21.77 -22.30
C LEU A 764 -17.29 -21.35 -22.73
N GLY A 765 -18.07 -22.23 -23.36
CA GLY A 765 -19.45 -21.94 -23.75
C GLY A 765 -20.32 -21.46 -22.58
N ILE A 766 -20.23 -22.15 -21.43
CA ILE A 766 -20.90 -21.77 -20.19
C ILE A 766 -20.42 -20.39 -19.69
N ALA A 767 -19.10 -20.16 -19.66
CA ALA A 767 -18.52 -18.89 -19.25
C ALA A 767 -18.97 -17.71 -20.14
N GLY A 768 -19.03 -17.91 -21.46
CA GLY A 768 -19.52 -16.93 -22.42
C GLY A 768 -20.97 -16.53 -22.16
N VAL A 769 -21.85 -17.49 -21.85
CA VAL A 769 -23.25 -17.20 -21.49
C VAL A 769 -23.36 -16.44 -20.17
N VAL A 770 -22.53 -16.76 -19.16
CA VAL A 770 -22.48 -16.00 -17.90
C VAL A 770 -22.03 -14.55 -18.14
N VAL A 771 -20.98 -14.34 -18.93
CA VAL A 771 -20.49 -12.99 -19.28
C VAL A 771 -21.59 -12.21 -20.02
N LEU A 772 -22.24 -12.82 -21.00
CA LEU A 772 -23.35 -12.21 -21.75
C LEU A 772 -24.52 -11.83 -20.83
N ALA A 773 -24.89 -12.72 -19.90
CA ALA A 773 -25.94 -12.46 -18.92
C ALA A 773 -25.57 -11.30 -17.98
N VAL A 774 -24.35 -11.29 -17.42
CA VAL A 774 -23.85 -10.21 -16.56
C VAL A 774 -23.85 -8.86 -17.29
N LEU A 775 -23.46 -8.83 -18.57
CA LEU A 775 -23.48 -7.62 -19.38
C LEU A 775 -24.91 -7.13 -19.65
N LEU A 776 -25.81 -8.01 -20.12
CA LEU A 776 -27.21 -7.66 -20.43
C LEU A 776 -28.02 -7.22 -19.19
N LEU A 777 -27.64 -7.72 -18.01
CA LEU A 777 -28.36 -7.52 -16.74
C LEU A 777 -27.72 -6.47 -15.81
N ARG A 778 -26.62 -5.81 -16.22
CA ARG A 778 -25.97 -4.76 -15.43
C ARG A 778 -26.95 -3.57 -15.18
N PRO A 779 -27.04 -3.04 -13.95
CA PRO A 779 -27.99 -1.98 -13.63
C PRO A 779 -27.53 -0.59 -14.09
N LEU A 780 -28.50 0.24 -14.52
CA LEU A 780 -28.38 1.66 -14.89
C LEU A 780 -27.51 2.47 -13.92
N ALA A 781 -26.31 2.85 -14.37
CA ALA A 781 -25.53 3.93 -13.79
C ALA A 781 -25.95 5.27 -14.43
N ALA A 782 -27.21 5.67 -14.20
CA ALA A 782 -27.74 6.94 -14.69
C ALA A 782 -27.38 8.08 -13.72
N ARG A 783 -26.14 8.59 -13.80
CA ARG A 783 -25.91 10.00 -13.50
C ARG A 783 -26.55 10.81 -14.63
N ARG A 784 -27.30 11.87 -14.29
CA ARG A 784 -27.46 13.00 -15.21
C ARG A 784 -26.20 13.83 -15.06
N PRO A 785 -25.52 14.26 -16.15
CA PRO A 785 -24.47 15.25 -16.02
C PRO A 785 -25.09 16.55 -15.46
N HIS A 786 -24.47 17.10 -14.43
CA HIS A 786 -24.84 18.41 -13.90
C HIS A 786 -24.27 19.51 -14.79
N THR A 787 -25.04 20.57 -14.99
CA THR A 787 -24.57 21.80 -15.63
C THR A 787 -23.92 22.73 -14.60
N GLU A 788 -23.25 23.78 -15.07
CA GLU A 788 -22.81 24.88 -14.20
C GLU A 788 -24.02 25.55 -13.51
N ASP A 789 -25.18 25.62 -14.17
CA ASP A 789 -26.43 26.12 -13.60
C ASP A 789 -26.91 25.28 -12.40
N ASP A 790 -26.83 23.94 -12.48
CA ASP A 790 -27.18 23.04 -11.36
C ASP A 790 -26.29 23.32 -10.14
N TRP A 791 -24.99 23.54 -10.35
CA TRP A 791 -24.04 23.87 -9.28
C TRP A 791 -24.35 25.21 -8.64
N ALA A 792 -24.50 26.26 -9.45
CA ALA A 792 -24.87 27.59 -8.97
C ALA A 792 -26.22 27.58 -8.23
N HIS A 793 -27.15 26.69 -8.60
CA HIS A 793 -28.42 26.51 -7.90
C HIS A 793 -28.24 25.82 -6.55
N ALA A 794 -27.52 24.70 -6.49
CA ALA A 794 -27.22 24.01 -5.23
C ALA A 794 -26.48 24.94 -4.24
N GLU A 795 -25.50 25.71 -4.73
CA GLU A 795 -24.74 26.69 -3.95
C GLU A 795 -25.64 27.78 -3.36
N ARG A 796 -26.53 28.40 -4.16
CA ARG A 796 -27.53 29.38 -3.66
C ARG A 796 -28.42 28.80 -2.55
N LEU A 797 -28.84 27.54 -2.69
CA LEU A 797 -29.68 26.86 -1.70
C LEU A 797 -28.88 26.53 -0.42
N VAL A 798 -27.60 26.16 -0.52
CA VAL A 798 -26.71 25.96 0.64
C VAL A 798 -26.43 27.27 1.36
N HIS A 799 -26.11 28.35 0.64
CA HIS A 799 -25.90 29.67 1.26
C HIS A 799 -27.16 30.18 2.01
N THR A 800 -28.36 29.94 1.45
CA THR A 800 -29.62 30.43 2.02
C THR A 800 -30.19 29.52 3.13
N HIS A 801 -30.11 28.20 2.95
CA HIS A 801 -30.81 27.21 3.79
C HIS A 801 -29.89 26.12 4.40
N GLY A 802 -28.59 26.16 4.14
CA GLY A 802 -27.60 25.19 4.65
C GLY A 802 -27.26 25.39 6.13
N TRP A 803 -28.25 25.25 7.00
CA TRP A 803 -28.12 25.53 8.44
C TRP A 803 -27.54 24.35 9.25
N ASP A 804 -27.50 23.16 8.65
CA ASP A 804 -26.85 21.99 9.22
C ASP A 804 -25.34 22.04 8.99
N THR A 805 -24.55 21.55 9.96
CA THR A 805 -23.09 21.55 9.89
C THR A 805 -22.52 20.67 8.78
N LEU A 806 -23.32 19.75 8.21
CA LEU A 806 -22.93 18.93 7.04
C LEU A 806 -23.51 19.45 5.71
N ALA A 807 -24.28 20.54 5.72
CA ALA A 807 -24.94 21.04 4.52
C ALA A 807 -23.94 21.45 3.43
N TYR A 808 -22.81 22.06 3.80
CA TYR A 808 -21.78 22.44 2.82
C TYR A 808 -21.17 21.23 2.10
N PHE A 809 -20.99 20.11 2.81
CA PHE A 809 -20.46 18.88 2.21
C PHE A 809 -21.41 18.24 1.18
N THR A 810 -22.67 18.68 1.06
CA THR A 810 -23.55 18.26 -0.04
C THR A 810 -23.01 18.70 -1.41
N LEU A 811 -22.25 19.81 -1.47
CA LEU A 811 -21.59 20.37 -2.66
C LEU A 811 -20.28 19.65 -3.03
N ARG A 812 -20.25 18.31 -2.87
CA ARG A 812 -19.10 17.48 -3.22
C ARG A 812 -19.23 16.96 -4.66
N ASP A 813 -18.12 17.01 -5.40
CA ASP A 813 -17.99 16.69 -6.83
C ASP A 813 -18.44 15.26 -7.23
N ASP A 814 -18.30 14.28 -6.34
CA ASP A 814 -18.70 12.89 -6.59
C ASP A 814 -20.22 12.61 -6.42
N LYS A 815 -21.01 13.61 -6.02
CA LYS A 815 -22.46 13.50 -5.81
C LYS A 815 -23.26 13.94 -7.02
N SER A 816 -24.54 13.58 -7.00
CA SER A 816 -25.55 14.10 -7.91
C SER A 816 -26.65 14.83 -7.16
N PHE A 817 -27.08 15.97 -7.68
CA PHE A 817 -28.18 16.75 -7.13
C PHE A 817 -29.54 16.27 -7.65
N PHE A 818 -30.53 16.21 -6.76
CA PHE A 818 -31.94 16.07 -7.10
C PHE A 818 -32.67 17.29 -6.54
N PHE A 819 -33.10 18.19 -7.42
CA PHE A 819 -33.91 19.36 -7.09
C PHE A 819 -35.40 19.02 -7.04
N SER A 820 -36.16 19.69 -6.17
CA SER A 820 -37.62 19.69 -6.23
C SER A 820 -38.12 20.43 -7.46
N ARG A 821 -39.36 20.14 -7.88
CA ARG A 821 -40.01 20.78 -9.05
C ARG A 821 -40.13 22.30 -8.99
N ASP A 822 -40.15 22.88 -7.80
CA ASP A 822 -40.15 24.33 -7.57
C ASP A 822 -38.74 24.93 -7.51
N GLY A 823 -37.69 24.12 -7.43
CA GLY A 823 -36.30 24.59 -7.33
C GLY A 823 -35.90 25.10 -5.94
N GLU A 824 -36.80 25.11 -4.96
CA GLU A 824 -36.55 25.70 -3.63
C GLU A 824 -35.92 24.71 -2.63
N ALA A 825 -35.66 23.47 -3.03
CA ALA A 825 -34.87 22.51 -2.26
C ALA A 825 -34.15 21.48 -3.14
N PHE A 826 -33.06 20.92 -2.61
CA PHE A 826 -32.34 19.81 -3.23
C PHE A 826 -31.84 18.80 -2.20
N LEU A 827 -31.43 17.63 -2.69
CA LEU A 827 -30.61 16.67 -1.94
C LEU A 827 -29.47 16.15 -2.81
N ALA A 828 -28.34 15.81 -2.17
CA ALA A 828 -27.17 15.26 -2.84
C ALA A 828 -27.07 13.74 -2.60
N TYR A 829 -26.96 12.95 -3.66
CA TYR A 829 -26.94 11.50 -3.60
C TYR A 829 -25.93 10.86 -4.56
N THR A 830 -25.52 9.63 -4.29
CA THR A 830 -24.78 8.78 -5.25
C THR A 830 -25.49 7.44 -5.47
N TYR A 831 -25.34 6.85 -6.66
CA TYR A 831 -25.95 5.56 -7.00
C TYR A 831 -24.91 4.44 -7.02
N LEU A 832 -25.04 3.50 -6.09
CA LEU A 832 -24.16 2.33 -6.01
C LEU A 832 -24.96 1.02 -6.05
N GLY A 833 -24.97 0.39 -7.23
CA GLY A 833 -25.34 -1.02 -7.43
C GLY A 833 -26.74 -1.42 -6.96
N GLY A 834 -27.72 -0.52 -7.07
CA GLY A 834 -29.11 -0.70 -6.64
C GLY A 834 -29.55 0.23 -5.52
N TYR A 835 -28.62 0.90 -4.85
CA TYR A 835 -28.89 1.79 -3.73
C TYR A 835 -28.62 3.25 -4.13
N ALA A 836 -29.51 4.15 -3.71
CA ALA A 836 -29.33 5.59 -3.80
C ALA A 836 -28.96 6.11 -2.41
N LEU A 837 -27.70 6.51 -2.23
CA LEU A 837 -27.14 6.93 -0.95
C LEU A 837 -27.18 8.46 -0.88
N VAL A 838 -28.04 9.02 -0.04
CA VAL A 838 -28.18 10.46 0.19
C VAL A 838 -27.20 10.89 1.28
N SER A 839 -26.47 11.98 1.06
CA SER A 839 -25.50 12.54 1.99
C SER A 839 -26.14 13.67 2.80
N GLY A 840 -26.29 13.50 4.12
CA GLY A 840 -26.87 14.51 5.01
C GLY A 840 -28.39 14.67 4.86
N ASP A 841 -28.93 15.69 5.52
CA ASP A 841 -30.34 16.11 5.35
C ASP A 841 -30.51 16.94 4.06
N PRO A 842 -31.69 16.93 3.40
CA PRO A 842 -31.98 17.82 2.27
C PRO A 842 -31.89 19.31 2.66
N VAL A 843 -31.49 20.14 1.69
CA VAL A 843 -31.23 21.57 1.88
C VAL A 843 -32.22 22.39 1.06
N GLY A 844 -32.91 23.34 1.70
CA GLY A 844 -33.87 24.22 1.03
C GLY A 844 -34.96 24.78 1.95
N ALA A 845 -35.96 25.42 1.35
CA ALA A 845 -37.14 25.92 2.05
C ALA A 845 -37.91 24.77 2.72
N ARG A 846 -38.48 25.03 3.92
CA ARG A 846 -39.05 24.00 4.81
C ARG A 846 -40.13 23.14 4.15
N GLU A 847 -40.97 23.72 3.30
CA GLU A 847 -42.02 22.98 2.58
C GLU A 847 -41.44 22.19 1.40
N SER A 848 -40.49 22.77 0.68
CA SER A 848 -39.81 22.17 -0.46
C SER A 848 -38.88 21.02 -0.05
N VAL A 849 -38.32 21.03 1.18
CA VAL A 849 -37.59 19.89 1.79
C VAL A 849 -38.48 18.65 1.93
N VAL A 850 -39.78 18.82 2.21
CA VAL A 850 -40.74 17.71 2.25
C VAL A 850 -41.01 17.21 0.81
N ARG A 851 -41.20 18.14 -0.13
CA ARG A 851 -41.47 17.88 -1.55
C ARG A 851 -40.32 17.14 -2.24
N VAL A 852 -39.08 17.63 -2.11
CA VAL A 852 -37.89 17.02 -2.74
C VAL A 852 -37.70 15.58 -2.29
N LEU A 853 -37.98 15.29 -1.01
CA LEU A 853 -37.90 13.94 -0.46
C LEU A 853 -38.96 13.02 -1.10
N ASP A 854 -40.21 13.45 -1.21
CA ASP A 854 -41.27 12.64 -1.84
C ASP A 854 -41.04 12.43 -3.34
N GLU A 855 -40.62 13.47 -4.05
CA GLU A 855 -40.28 13.40 -5.48
C GLU A 855 -39.07 12.48 -5.73
N PHE A 856 -38.05 12.53 -4.86
CA PHE A 856 -36.90 11.64 -4.92
C PHE A 856 -37.25 10.18 -4.60
N LEU A 857 -38.16 9.95 -3.65
CA LEU A 857 -38.67 8.61 -3.33
C LEU A 857 -39.47 8.01 -4.51
N ALA A 858 -40.29 8.82 -5.19
CA ALA A 858 -40.98 8.42 -6.41
C ALA A 858 -39.98 8.11 -7.56
N PHE A 859 -38.99 8.98 -7.76
CA PHE A 859 -37.90 8.79 -8.72
C PHE A 859 -37.11 7.49 -8.48
N CYS A 860 -36.86 7.14 -7.21
CA CYS A 860 -36.27 5.86 -6.80
C CYS A 860 -37.22 4.67 -7.05
N ASP A 861 -38.51 4.80 -6.76
CA ASP A 861 -39.51 3.75 -6.97
C ASP A 861 -39.65 3.37 -8.46
N GLU A 862 -39.64 4.35 -9.37
CA GLU A 862 -39.67 4.17 -10.83
C GLU A 862 -38.48 3.35 -11.33
N ARG A 863 -37.28 3.63 -10.81
CA ARG A 863 -36.01 3.00 -11.21
C ARG A 863 -35.76 1.68 -10.49
N ALA A 864 -36.57 1.38 -9.47
CA ALA A 864 -36.38 0.32 -8.48
C ALA A 864 -35.03 0.43 -7.75
N TRP A 865 -34.72 1.63 -7.28
CA TRP A 865 -33.58 1.93 -6.41
C TRP A 865 -34.02 1.89 -4.94
N THR A 866 -33.13 1.43 -4.05
CA THR A 866 -33.36 1.45 -2.60
C THR A 866 -32.70 2.70 -2.01
N PRO A 867 -33.46 3.69 -1.51
CA PRO A 867 -32.89 4.88 -0.89
C PRO A 867 -32.40 4.57 0.54
N ALA A 868 -31.27 5.18 0.91
CA ALA A 868 -30.76 5.26 2.28
C ALA A 868 -30.14 6.64 2.50
N LEU A 869 -30.38 7.26 3.66
CA LEU A 869 -29.83 8.58 4.01
C LEU A 869 -28.75 8.44 5.08
N LEU A 870 -27.62 9.08 4.85
CA LEU A 870 -26.36 8.91 5.57
C LEU A 870 -26.08 10.15 6.43
N ALA A 871 -25.70 9.92 7.69
CA ALA A 871 -25.43 10.96 8.70
C ALA A 871 -26.47 12.10 8.79
N VAL A 872 -27.76 11.76 8.59
CA VAL A 872 -28.88 12.68 8.88
C VAL A 872 -28.98 12.91 10.39
N ARG A 873 -29.51 14.06 10.80
CA ARG A 873 -29.72 14.35 12.23
C ARG A 873 -30.77 13.40 12.82
N GLU A 874 -30.52 12.92 14.04
CA GLU A 874 -31.53 12.17 14.81
C GLU A 874 -32.83 12.98 14.97
N ALA A 875 -32.72 14.30 15.16
CA ALA A 875 -33.86 15.22 15.25
C ALA A 875 -34.73 15.31 13.98
N SER A 876 -34.19 14.96 12.80
CA SER A 876 -34.93 14.95 11.54
C SER A 876 -35.65 13.62 11.27
N MET A 877 -35.47 12.61 12.13
CA MET A 877 -36.13 11.30 11.98
C MET A 877 -37.65 11.30 11.88
N PRO A 878 -38.44 12.20 12.51
CA PRO A 878 -39.89 12.23 12.31
C PRO A 878 -40.29 12.39 10.83
N LEU A 879 -39.54 13.20 10.07
CA LEU A 879 -39.75 13.38 8.62
C LEU A 879 -39.53 12.07 7.85
N TYR A 880 -38.47 11.34 8.17
CA TYR A 880 -38.12 10.08 7.50
C TYR A 880 -39.01 8.90 7.96
N ALA A 881 -39.36 8.83 9.24
CA ALA A 881 -40.22 7.80 9.81
C ALA A 881 -41.61 7.79 9.18
N SER A 882 -42.19 8.97 8.92
CA SER A 882 -43.47 9.10 8.19
C SER A 882 -43.46 8.52 6.76
N ARG A 883 -42.27 8.33 6.17
CA ARG A 883 -42.04 7.72 4.84
C ARG A 883 -41.58 6.25 4.91
N GLY A 884 -41.63 5.67 6.11
CA GLY A 884 -41.25 4.28 6.38
C GLY A 884 -39.74 4.05 6.40
N PHE A 885 -38.97 5.02 6.90
CA PHE A 885 -37.58 4.81 7.30
C PHE A 885 -37.46 4.47 8.79
N THR A 886 -36.41 3.76 9.14
CA THR A 886 -36.00 3.45 10.51
C THR A 886 -34.58 3.95 10.73
N SER A 887 -34.30 4.52 11.90
CA SER A 887 -32.96 4.95 12.29
C SER A 887 -32.10 3.77 12.75
N VAL A 888 -30.82 3.86 12.45
CA VAL A 888 -29.74 3.11 13.09
C VAL A 888 -28.70 4.12 13.54
N TYR A 889 -28.30 4.07 14.81
CA TYR A 889 -27.32 5.00 15.36
C TYR A 889 -25.97 4.87 14.63
N LEU A 890 -25.43 6.00 14.18
CA LEU A 890 -24.17 6.06 13.42
C LEU A 890 -23.03 6.60 14.27
N GLY A 891 -23.28 7.62 15.09
CA GLY A 891 -22.28 8.29 15.93
C GLY A 891 -22.72 9.70 16.34
N ASP A 892 -21.83 10.41 17.02
CA ASP A 892 -22.04 11.80 17.43
C ASP A 892 -21.03 12.74 16.75
N GLU A 893 -21.50 13.88 16.29
CA GLU A 893 -20.68 15.01 15.86
C GLU A 893 -20.39 15.92 17.07
N ALA A 894 -19.16 16.42 17.20
CA ALA A 894 -18.75 17.30 18.29
C ALA A 894 -18.77 18.76 17.84
N VAL A 895 -19.64 19.59 18.42
CA VAL A 895 -19.77 21.02 18.09
C VAL A 895 -19.39 21.89 19.27
N VAL A 896 -18.43 22.80 19.10
CA VAL A 896 -17.99 23.74 20.13
C VAL A 896 -18.76 25.07 19.97
N ASP A 897 -19.41 25.55 21.03
CA ASP A 897 -19.89 26.95 21.11
C ASP A 897 -18.69 27.86 21.38
N CYS A 898 -18.24 28.57 20.35
CA CYS A 898 -17.08 29.44 20.41
C CYS A 898 -17.26 30.55 21.46
N ARG A 899 -18.48 31.10 21.60
CA ARG A 899 -18.80 32.21 22.52
C ARG A 899 -18.66 31.80 24.00
N ARG A 900 -18.74 30.50 24.29
CA ARG A 900 -18.62 29.92 25.64
C ARG A 900 -17.30 29.15 25.84
N PHE A 901 -16.44 29.11 24.82
CA PHE A 901 -15.15 28.42 24.91
C PHE A 901 -14.17 29.23 25.78
N THR A 902 -13.51 28.57 26.72
CA THR A 902 -12.45 29.16 27.55
C THR A 902 -11.46 28.08 27.97
N LEU A 903 -10.18 28.43 28.08
CA LEU A 903 -9.15 27.51 28.57
C LEU A 903 -9.10 27.42 30.10
N GLU A 904 -9.89 28.21 30.81
CA GLU A 904 -9.91 28.27 32.27
C GLU A 904 -10.71 27.12 32.91
N GLY A 905 -10.56 26.98 34.23
CA GLY A 905 -11.25 25.95 35.03
C GLY A 905 -10.43 24.66 35.27
N PRO A 906 -10.87 23.82 36.23
CA PRO A 906 -10.14 22.63 36.68
C PRO A 906 -10.13 21.50 35.64
N GLY A 907 -11.27 21.22 35.00
CA GLY A 907 -11.41 20.15 33.99
C GLY A 907 -10.57 20.36 32.72
N ARG A 908 -10.13 21.60 32.44
CA ARG A 908 -9.35 21.96 31.25
C ARG A 908 -7.82 22.00 31.48
N LYS A 909 -7.32 21.50 32.63
CA LYS A 909 -5.88 21.50 32.98
C LYS A 909 -4.98 20.87 31.90
N GLY A 910 -5.38 19.71 31.36
CA GLY A 910 -4.63 19.00 30.31
C GLY A 910 -4.58 19.78 28.99
N LEU A 911 -5.74 20.22 28.50
CA LEU A 911 -5.86 21.05 27.29
C LEU A 911 -5.04 22.35 27.42
N ARG A 912 -5.20 23.09 28.52
CA ARG A 912 -4.45 24.32 28.81
C ARG A 912 -2.92 24.10 28.86
N ALA A 913 -2.47 22.94 29.37
CA ALA A 913 -1.05 22.59 29.36
C ALA A 913 -0.52 22.29 27.94
N ALA A 914 -1.30 21.61 27.10
CA ALA A 914 -0.95 21.35 25.70
C ALA A 914 -0.87 22.66 24.89
N VAL A 915 -1.91 23.51 24.98
CA VAL A 915 -1.95 24.83 24.33
C VAL A 915 -0.75 25.69 24.75
N ARG A 916 -0.46 25.78 26.07
CA ARG A 916 0.68 26.55 26.59
C ARG A 916 2.04 25.98 26.16
N ARG A 917 2.15 24.66 25.93
CA ARG A 917 3.39 24.03 25.45
C ARG A 917 3.68 24.44 24.01
N VAL A 918 2.71 24.28 23.11
CA VAL A 918 2.85 24.63 21.69
C VAL A 918 3.00 26.14 21.52
N GLY A 919 2.23 26.94 22.26
CA GLY A 919 2.28 28.41 22.24
C GLY A 919 3.60 29.05 22.68
N ARG A 920 4.58 28.27 23.17
CA ARG A 920 5.96 28.74 23.43
C ARG A 920 6.81 28.80 22.17
N THR A 921 6.55 27.91 21.20
CA THR A 921 7.34 27.78 19.96
C THR A 921 6.54 28.20 18.72
N HIS A 922 5.21 28.14 18.77
CA HIS A 922 4.33 28.47 17.66
C HIS A 922 3.32 29.58 18.01
N ARG A 923 3.04 30.44 17.03
CA ARG A 923 2.00 31.48 17.05
C ARG A 923 0.84 31.05 16.15
N PHE A 924 -0.38 31.35 16.58
CA PHE A 924 -1.57 31.08 15.79
C PHE A 924 -1.81 32.20 14.76
N ARG A 925 -2.27 31.84 13.56
CA ARG A 925 -2.68 32.77 12.50
C ARG A 925 -3.96 32.27 11.82
N LEU A 926 -4.98 33.12 11.78
CA LEU A 926 -6.25 32.89 11.09
C LEU A 926 -6.36 33.81 9.86
N LEU A 927 -6.55 33.23 8.68
CA LEU A 927 -6.69 33.94 7.41
C LEU A 927 -7.76 33.28 6.54
N ALA A 928 -8.32 34.02 5.57
CA ALA A 928 -9.06 33.37 4.49
C ALA A 928 -8.10 32.52 3.65
N GLU A 929 -8.57 31.41 3.11
CA GLU A 929 -7.75 30.53 2.26
C GLU A 929 -7.25 31.28 1.01
N THR A 930 -8.08 32.19 0.49
CA THR A 930 -7.76 33.07 -0.64
C THR A 930 -6.58 34.00 -0.40
N ASP A 931 -6.35 34.37 0.86
CA ASP A 931 -5.30 35.32 1.27
C ASP A 931 -3.98 34.61 1.61
N ALA A 932 -3.95 33.28 1.49
CA ALA A 932 -2.79 32.48 1.83
C ALA A 932 -1.68 32.61 0.77
N PRO A 933 -0.46 33.04 1.14
CA PRO A 933 0.66 33.09 0.19
C PRO A 933 0.92 31.72 -0.42
N PRO A 934 1.27 31.60 -1.72
CA PRO A 934 1.52 30.30 -2.35
C PRO A 934 2.52 29.43 -1.58
N ALA A 935 3.60 30.04 -1.06
CA ALA A 935 4.59 29.35 -0.25
C ALA A 935 4.05 28.83 1.11
N LEU A 936 2.97 29.41 1.64
CA LEU A 936 2.25 28.86 2.80
C LEU A 936 1.35 27.71 2.37
N VAL A 937 0.58 27.89 1.29
CA VAL A 937 -0.31 26.86 0.71
C VAL A 937 0.45 25.59 0.37
N ASP A 938 1.61 25.71 -0.28
CA ASP A 938 2.51 24.59 -0.59
C ASP A 938 2.97 23.87 0.69
N ARG A 939 3.30 24.61 1.76
CA ARG A 939 3.68 24.02 3.05
C ARG A 939 2.49 23.34 3.73
N LEU A 940 1.28 23.91 3.70
CA LEU A 940 0.07 23.31 4.27
C LEU A 940 -0.33 22.05 3.49
N ASN A 941 -0.30 22.07 2.17
CA ASN A 941 -0.52 20.88 1.36
C ASN A 941 0.58 19.83 1.56
N ALA A 942 1.82 20.25 1.81
CA ALA A 942 2.88 19.32 2.19
C ALA A 942 2.65 18.71 3.59
N ILE A 943 2.11 19.46 4.55
CA ILE A 943 1.63 18.91 5.84
C ILE A 943 0.47 17.93 5.59
N SER A 944 -0.51 18.31 4.77
CA SER A 944 -1.65 17.44 4.41
C SER A 944 -1.17 16.14 3.76
N ALA A 945 -0.20 16.21 2.85
CA ALA A 945 0.40 15.04 2.20
C ALA A 945 1.20 14.18 3.20
N ARG A 946 2.04 14.79 4.05
CA ARG A 946 2.76 14.10 5.14
C ARG A 946 1.80 13.38 6.10
N TRP A 947 0.69 14.03 6.44
CA TRP A 947 -0.33 13.51 7.35
C TRP A 947 -1.21 12.42 6.72
N ARG A 948 -1.50 12.48 5.41
CA ARG A 948 -2.33 11.51 4.68
C ARG A 948 -1.58 10.22 4.28
N GLY A 949 -0.32 10.32 3.87
CA GLY A 949 0.49 9.18 3.39
C GLY A 949 -0.09 8.52 2.13
N LYS A 950 -0.29 7.20 2.13
CA LYS A 950 -0.95 6.44 1.04
C LYS A 950 -2.47 6.60 0.98
N ASN A 951 -3.08 7.06 2.07
CA ASN A 951 -4.51 6.84 2.25
C ASN A 951 -5.30 7.70 1.25
N PRO A 952 -6.29 7.14 0.53
CA PRO A 952 -7.21 7.96 -0.24
C PRO A 952 -7.91 8.94 0.69
N GLU A 953 -8.25 10.12 0.20
CA GLU A 953 -8.99 11.11 0.98
C GLU A 953 -10.32 10.48 1.44
N ARG A 954 -10.48 10.35 2.76
CA ARG A 954 -11.61 9.61 3.34
C ARG A 954 -12.77 10.56 3.60
N GLY A 955 -13.86 10.30 2.90
CA GLY A 955 -15.17 10.71 3.34
C GLY A 955 -16.11 11.00 2.19
N PHE A 956 -17.37 10.65 2.37
CA PHE A 956 -18.46 10.98 1.45
C PHE A 956 -19.38 12.02 2.08
N THR A 957 -19.58 11.99 3.41
CA THR A 957 -20.58 12.85 4.08
C THR A 957 -19.97 14.03 4.86
N MET A 958 -18.67 14.01 5.16
CA MET A 958 -18.04 14.94 6.13
C MET A 958 -16.69 15.54 5.70
N THR A 959 -16.38 15.55 4.41
CA THR A 959 -15.28 16.34 3.82
C THR A 959 -15.59 16.64 2.36
N LEU A 960 -15.04 17.74 1.83
CA LEU A 960 -15.03 18.04 0.40
C LEU A 960 -13.97 17.22 -0.36
N SER A 961 -13.04 16.56 0.34
CA SER A 961 -11.86 15.89 -0.22
C SER A 961 -10.99 16.74 -1.16
N GLN A 962 -10.84 18.02 -0.83
CA GLN A 962 -10.03 18.97 -1.60
C GLN A 962 -8.76 19.33 -0.82
N ASP A 963 -7.63 19.44 -1.51
CA ASP A 963 -6.43 20.08 -0.96
C ASP A 963 -6.64 21.60 -0.81
N VAL A 964 -5.78 22.25 -0.01
CA VAL A 964 -5.82 23.71 0.17
C VAL A 964 -5.47 24.37 -1.16
N ARG A 965 -6.39 25.14 -1.74
CA ARG A 965 -6.21 25.74 -3.07
C ARG A 965 -5.51 27.10 -3.01
N GLY A 966 -5.45 27.73 -1.83
CA GLY A 966 -4.89 29.07 -1.64
C GLY A 966 -5.83 30.14 -2.19
N ALA A 967 -5.29 31.12 -2.93
CA ALA A 967 -6.06 32.04 -3.78
C ALA A 967 -7.28 31.33 -4.39
N GLY A 968 -7.01 30.18 -5.02
CA GLY A 968 -7.77 28.91 -4.97
C GLY A 968 -9.24 28.84 -4.59
N ALA A 969 -9.51 29.11 -3.33
CA ALA A 969 -10.65 28.60 -2.62
C ALA A 969 -11.93 29.40 -2.86
N ASP A 970 -13.01 28.84 -2.34
CA ASP A 970 -14.11 29.67 -1.89
C ASP A 970 -13.59 30.70 -0.86
N PRO A 971 -13.92 31.99 -1.02
CA PRO A 971 -13.50 33.07 -0.12
C PRO A 971 -13.95 32.97 1.33
N GLN A 972 -15.01 32.20 1.59
CA GLN A 972 -15.52 31.94 2.93
C GLN A 972 -14.74 30.81 3.62
N PHE A 973 -13.82 30.12 2.94
CA PHE A 973 -12.97 29.11 3.59
C PHE A 973 -11.88 29.77 4.44
N LEU A 974 -11.69 29.26 5.65
CA LEU A 974 -10.68 29.76 6.58
C LEU A 974 -9.55 28.74 6.80
N LEU A 975 -8.32 29.25 6.84
CA LEU A 975 -7.14 28.52 7.29
C LEU A 975 -6.73 28.99 8.67
N CYS A 976 -6.63 28.04 9.58
CA CYS A 976 -6.22 28.26 10.97
C CYS A 976 -4.86 27.59 11.16
N VAL A 977 -3.77 28.34 11.20
CA VAL A 977 -2.39 27.81 11.08
C VAL A 977 -1.58 28.09 12.35
N ALA A 978 -0.78 27.12 12.77
CA ALA A 978 0.23 27.29 13.81
C ALA A 978 1.60 27.46 13.15
N LEU A 979 2.21 28.65 13.24
CA LEU A 979 3.49 29.01 12.63
C LEU A 979 4.57 29.14 13.71
N ASP A 980 5.75 28.57 13.50
CA ASP A 980 6.90 28.77 14.40
C ASP A 980 7.51 30.18 14.31
N ALA A 981 8.65 30.40 14.98
CA ALA A 981 9.38 31.67 14.96
C ALA A 981 9.90 32.07 13.56
N ASP A 982 10.18 31.09 12.69
CA ASP A 982 10.67 31.27 11.32
C ASP A 982 9.53 31.29 10.27
N GLY A 983 8.28 31.22 10.72
CA GLY A 983 7.09 31.20 9.87
C GLY A 983 6.86 29.86 9.15
N VAL A 984 7.43 28.77 9.65
CA VAL A 984 7.13 27.40 9.19
C VAL A 984 5.87 26.91 9.89
N PRO A 985 4.87 26.39 9.16
CA PRO A 985 3.69 25.82 9.78
C PRO A 985 3.99 24.46 10.41
N GLY A 986 3.62 24.29 11.68
CA GLY A 986 3.58 22.99 12.37
C GLY A 986 2.22 22.29 12.28
N GLY A 987 1.20 22.96 11.73
CA GLY A 987 -0.11 22.35 11.49
C GLY A 987 -1.18 23.36 11.10
N PHE A 988 -2.31 22.88 10.60
CA PHE A 988 -3.45 23.71 10.24
C PHE A 988 -4.82 23.00 10.33
N LEU A 989 -5.85 23.82 10.48
CA LEU A 989 -7.24 23.45 10.19
C LEU A 989 -7.69 24.18 8.92
N ARG A 990 -8.53 23.52 8.13
CA ARG A 990 -9.32 24.12 7.05
C ARG A 990 -10.78 24.07 7.43
N LEU A 991 -11.46 25.21 7.37
CA LEU A 991 -12.85 25.36 7.74
C LEU A 991 -13.71 25.79 6.55
N VAL A 992 -14.92 25.23 6.44
CA VAL A 992 -15.94 25.65 5.46
C VAL A 992 -17.18 26.16 6.22
N PRO A 993 -17.96 27.10 5.66
CA PRO A 993 -19.03 27.76 6.41
C PRO A 993 -20.22 26.84 6.69
N ALA A 994 -20.83 27.04 7.87
CA ALA A 994 -22.13 26.48 8.24
C ALA A 994 -23.09 27.65 8.49
N TYR A 995 -23.99 27.88 7.54
CA TYR A 995 -24.87 29.05 7.52
C TYR A 995 -26.00 28.96 8.57
N GLY A 996 -26.90 29.94 8.57
CA GLY A 996 -28.07 29.97 9.45
C GLY A 996 -27.93 30.90 10.68
N PRO A 997 -28.91 30.86 11.61
CA PRO A 997 -29.07 31.90 12.64
C PRO A 997 -27.88 32.08 13.59
N ASP A 998 -27.26 30.96 13.99
CA ASP A 998 -25.98 30.94 14.70
C ASP A 998 -24.88 30.62 13.69
N PHE A 999 -24.41 31.59 12.91
CA PHE A 999 -23.38 31.37 11.89
C PHE A 999 -22.13 30.69 12.49
N GLY A 1000 -21.63 29.69 11.78
CA GLY A 1000 -20.55 28.82 12.25
C GLY A 1000 -19.64 28.33 11.14
N TYR A 1001 -18.67 27.52 11.53
CA TYR A 1001 -17.76 26.82 10.64
C TYR A 1001 -17.76 25.32 10.96
N THR A 1002 -17.52 24.50 9.94
CA THR A 1002 -17.28 23.06 10.09
C THR A 1002 -15.89 22.71 9.59
N LEU A 1003 -15.26 21.74 10.25
CA LEU A 1003 -13.89 21.30 10.00
C LEU A 1003 -13.85 20.36 8.78
N ASP A 1004 -13.22 20.80 7.69
CA ASP A 1004 -13.02 19.98 6.49
C ASP A 1004 -11.68 19.21 6.55
N LEU A 1005 -10.59 19.92 6.85
CA LEU A 1005 -9.27 19.31 7.05
C LEU A 1005 -8.73 19.61 8.45
N MET A 1006 -8.24 18.59 9.12
CA MET A 1006 -7.47 18.68 10.36
C MET A 1006 -6.14 17.97 10.14
N ARG A 1007 -5.04 18.72 10.05
CA ARG A 1007 -3.71 18.20 9.69
C ARG A 1007 -2.67 18.86 10.59
N HIS A 1008 -1.77 18.07 11.18
CA HIS A 1008 -0.58 18.59 11.84
C HIS A 1008 0.65 17.97 11.18
N ASP A 1009 1.79 18.66 11.28
CA ASP A 1009 3.06 18.09 10.87
C ASP A 1009 3.42 16.94 11.84
N PRO A 1010 3.86 15.75 11.38
CA PRO A 1010 4.34 14.69 12.26
C PRO A 1010 5.47 15.14 13.21
N ASP A 1011 6.26 16.15 12.81
CA ASP A 1011 7.36 16.71 13.60
C ASP A 1011 6.89 17.80 14.61
N ALA A 1012 5.59 18.11 14.63
CA ALA A 1012 5.04 19.16 15.48
C ALA A 1012 5.03 18.79 16.97
N PRO A 1013 5.22 19.77 17.89
CA PRO A 1013 5.20 19.51 19.32
C PRO A 1013 3.87 18.87 19.81
N ASN A 1014 4.00 17.84 20.64
CA ASN A 1014 2.88 17.13 21.27
C ASN A 1014 1.85 18.10 21.88
N GLY A 1015 0.64 18.12 21.31
CA GLY A 1015 -0.43 19.08 21.60
C GLY A 1015 -0.80 20.01 20.44
N MET A 1016 -0.22 19.86 19.25
CA MET A 1016 -0.45 20.74 18.10
C MET A 1016 -1.94 20.82 17.70
N THR A 1017 -2.63 19.68 17.60
CA THR A 1017 -4.07 19.65 17.26
C THR A 1017 -4.90 20.33 18.35
N GLU A 1018 -4.59 20.10 19.63
CA GLU A 1018 -5.22 20.82 20.75
C GLU A 1018 -5.00 22.34 20.69
N PHE A 1019 -3.79 22.78 20.35
CA PHE A 1019 -3.47 24.19 20.17
C PHE A 1019 -4.28 24.81 19.03
N LEU A 1020 -4.32 24.15 17.86
CA LEU A 1020 -5.04 24.61 16.68
C LEU A 1020 -6.54 24.74 16.94
N VAL A 1021 -7.19 23.69 17.48
CA VAL A 1021 -8.65 23.72 17.74
C VAL A 1021 -9.01 24.77 18.79
N ALA A 1022 -8.24 24.85 19.90
CA ALA A 1022 -8.50 25.82 20.94
C ALA A 1022 -8.30 27.27 20.47
N ALA A 1023 -7.19 27.58 19.79
CA ALA A 1023 -6.92 28.92 19.28
C ALA A 1023 -7.93 29.32 18.19
N THR A 1024 -8.38 28.36 17.37
CA THR A 1024 -9.44 28.57 16.38
C THR A 1024 -10.77 28.91 17.05
N ALA A 1025 -11.20 28.15 18.06
CA ALA A 1025 -12.44 28.44 18.79
C ALA A 1025 -12.43 29.86 19.41
N THR A 1026 -11.30 30.27 20.01
CA THR A 1026 -11.14 31.64 20.53
C THR A 1026 -11.17 32.70 19.41
N ALA A 1027 -10.39 32.54 18.34
CA ALA A 1027 -10.32 33.53 17.26
C ALA A 1027 -11.63 33.63 16.43
N LEU A 1028 -12.43 32.56 16.38
CA LEU A 1028 -13.78 32.59 15.84
C LEU A 1028 -14.74 33.35 16.78
N ALA A 1029 -14.65 33.15 18.09
CA ALA A 1029 -15.43 33.90 19.07
C ALA A 1029 -15.16 35.41 19.01
N GLU A 1030 -13.89 35.81 18.87
CA GLU A 1030 -13.46 37.20 18.67
C GLU A 1030 -14.06 37.83 17.39
N ARG A 1031 -14.39 37.01 16.39
CA ARG A 1031 -15.08 37.40 15.14
C ARG A 1031 -16.61 37.28 15.22
N GLY A 1032 -17.18 37.01 16.39
CA GLY A 1032 -18.62 36.87 16.60
C GLY A 1032 -19.23 35.57 16.07
N VAL A 1033 -18.41 34.60 15.63
CA VAL A 1033 -18.87 33.31 15.14
C VAL A 1033 -19.36 32.45 16.31
N ALA A 1034 -20.52 31.82 16.16
CA ALA A 1034 -21.16 31.09 17.25
C ALA A 1034 -20.66 29.65 17.42
N ARG A 1035 -20.38 28.94 16.32
CA ARG A 1035 -20.19 27.47 16.32
C ARG A 1035 -18.95 27.05 15.52
N LEU A 1036 -18.23 26.05 16.05
CA LEU A 1036 -17.18 25.31 15.35
C LEU A 1036 -17.49 23.80 15.45
N SER A 1037 -17.88 23.17 14.35
CA SER A 1037 -18.00 21.71 14.29
C SER A 1037 -16.63 21.06 14.07
N MET A 1038 -16.40 19.95 14.77
CA MET A 1038 -15.20 19.13 14.73
C MET A 1038 -15.48 17.75 14.07
N ASN A 1039 -14.56 16.80 14.24
CA ASN A 1039 -14.69 15.45 13.69
C ASN A 1039 -15.79 14.61 14.35
N PHE A 1040 -16.29 13.65 13.59
CA PHE A 1040 -17.32 12.69 13.98
C PHE A 1040 -16.78 11.51 14.79
N ALA A 1041 -17.42 11.20 15.92
CA ALA A 1041 -17.16 10.02 16.74
C ALA A 1041 -18.18 8.91 16.41
N MET A 1042 -17.81 8.05 15.45
CA MET A 1042 -18.65 6.90 15.06
C MET A 1042 -18.94 6.01 16.28
N TRP A 1043 -20.20 5.61 16.46
CA TRP A 1043 -20.66 4.79 17.60
C TRP A 1043 -20.39 5.31 19.02
N GLY A 1044 -20.05 6.60 19.20
CA GLY A 1044 -19.61 7.16 20.49
C GLY A 1044 -20.44 6.78 21.73
N ARG A 1045 -21.78 6.88 21.67
CA ARG A 1045 -22.71 6.52 22.77
C ARG A 1045 -22.68 5.04 23.20
N LEU A 1046 -22.11 4.13 22.40
CA LEU A 1046 -21.99 2.71 22.76
C LEU A 1046 -20.80 2.41 23.69
N LEU A 1047 -19.97 3.42 23.97
CA LEU A 1047 -18.77 3.32 24.83
C LEU A 1047 -18.93 4.00 26.20
N ASP A 1048 -20.01 4.75 26.42
CA ASP A 1048 -20.28 5.35 27.74
C ASP A 1048 -20.81 4.26 28.70
N ASP A 1049 -20.43 4.31 29.97
CA ASP A 1049 -20.76 3.27 30.96
C ASP A 1049 -22.10 3.48 31.70
N ASP A 1050 -22.74 4.65 31.53
CA ASP A 1050 -23.91 5.08 32.31
C ASP A 1050 -25.27 4.91 31.60
N VAL A 1051 -25.34 4.19 30.47
CA VAL A 1051 -26.59 4.00 29.69
C VAL A 1051 -27.11 2.56 29.81
N PRO A 1052 -28.37 2.31 30.20
CA PRO A 1052 -28.93 0.96 30.26
C PRO A 1052 -29.14 0.37 28.84
N PHE A 1053 -28.20 -0.47 28.42
CA PHE A 1053 -28.19 -1.06 27.07
C PHE A 1053 -29.18 -2.22 26.89
N THR A 1054 -29.96 -2.17 25.81
CA THR A 1054 -30.76 -3.29 25.32
C THR A 1054 -29.88 -4.48 24.89
N PRO A 1055 -30.41 -5.73 24.79
CA PRO A 1055 -29.63 -6.89 24.38
C PRO A 1055 -28.91 -6.72 23.03
N VAL A 1056 -29.54 -6.03 22.07
CA VAL A 1056 -28.96 -5.73 20.75
C VAL A 1056 -27.78 -4.76 20.86
N GLN A 1057 -27.86 -3.78 21.77
CA GLN A 1057 -26.76 -2.83 22.01
C GLN A 1057 -25.57 -3.48 22.73
N ARG A 1058 -25.79 -4.51 23.58
CA ARG A 1058 -24.68 -5.31 24.15
C ARG A 1058 -23.91 -6.09 23.08
N ALA A 1059 -24.61 -6.70 22.12
CA ALA A 1059 -23.96 -7.34 20.97
C ALA A 1059 -23.21 -6.31 20.08
N ALA A 1060 -23.77 -5.11 19.91
CA ALA A 1060 -23.09 -4.02 19.22
C ALA A 1060 -21.84 -3.52 19.96
N ARG A 1061 -21.87 -3.37 21.29
CA ARG A 1061 -20.70 -3.00 22.11
C ARG A 1061 -19.58 -4.04 22.02
N TRP A 1062 -19.91 -5.33 21.98
CA TRP A 1062 -18.94 -6.40 21.72
C TRP A 1062 -18.30 -6.28 20.33
N ALA A 1063 -19.11 -6.12 19.28
CA ALA A 1063 -18.61 -5.95 17.91
C ALA A 1063 -17.76 -4.68 17.74
N VAL A 1064 -18.16 -3.55 18.34
CA VAL A 1064 -17.38 -2.30 18.40
C VAL A 1064 -16.07 -2.51 19.17
N GLY A 1065 -16.06 -3.33 20.22
CA GLY A 1065 -14.84 -3.71 20.95
C GLY A 1065 -13.84 -4.49 20.08
N VAL A 1066 -14.32 -5.46 19.31
CA VAL A 1066 -13.51 -6.23 18.33
C VAL A 1066 -12.98 -5.33 17.20
N LEU A 1067 -13.75 -4.32 16.79
CA LEU A 1067 -13.38 -3.37 15.75
C LEU A 1067 -12.57 -2.16 16.26
N ASN A 1068 -12.47 -1.94 17.57
CA ASN A 1068 -11.76 -0.80 18.17
C ASN A 1068 -10.26 -0.70 17.77
N PRO A 1069 -9.49 -1.81 17.65
CA PRO A 1069 -8.11 -1.76 17.14
C PRO A 1069 -8.03 -1.25 15.69
N PHE A 1070 -9.06 -1.50 14.88
CA PHE A 1070 -9.10 -1.15 13.45
C PHE A 1070 -9.57 0.29 13.19
N PHE A 1071 -10.37 0.88 14.10
CA PHE A 1071 -11.03 2.18 13.88
C PHE A 1071 -10.72 3.26 14.93
N GLN A 1072 -9.96 2.98 15.99
CA GLN A 1072 -9.54 3.95 17.03
C GLN A 1072 -10.71 4.78 17.63
N ILE A 1073 -11.88 4.16 17.79
CA ILE A 1073 -13.13 4.86 18.07
C ILE A 1073 -13.11 5.57 19.43
N ARG A 1074 -12.55 4.90 20.45
CA ARG A 1074 -12.52 5.39 21.83
C ARG A 1074 -11.66 6.64 21.98
N SER A 1075 -10.45 6.65 21.39
CA SER A 1075 -9.50 7.77 21.53
C SER A 1075 -10.00 9.05 20.87
N LEU A 1076 -10.76 8.97 19.77
CA LEU A 1076 -11.32 10.15 19.11
C LEU A 1076 -12.44 10.81 19.94
N ARG A 1077 -13.32 10.03 20.59
CA ARG A 1077 -14.33 10.57 21.53
C ARG A 1077 -13.67 11.23 22.74
N GLU A 1078 -12.69 10.57 23.34
CA GLU A 1078 -11.91 11.08 24.49
C GLU A 1078 -11.06 12.32 24.14
N PHE A 1079 -10.63 12.46 22.88
CA PHE A 1079 -9.98 13.68 22.37
C PHE A 1079 -10.98 14.83 22.25
N ASN A 1080 -12.09 14.64 21.53
CA ASN A 1080 -13.11 15.68 21.31
C ASN A 1080 -13.72 16.19 22.63
N ALA A 1081 -13.92 15.30 23.62
CA ALA A 1081 -14.46 15.67 24.93
C ALA A 1081 -13.64 16.76 25.66
N ARG A 1082 -12.33 16.88 25.39
CA ARG A 1082 -11.42 17.85 26.04
C ARG A 1082 -11.83 19.31 25.84
N PHE A 1083 -12.51 19.61 24.74
CA PHE A 1083 -12.95 20.98 24.39
C PHE A 1083 -14.28 21.36 25.07
N GLY A 1084 -15.02 20.37 25.60
CA GLY A 1084 -16.39 20.53 26.09
C GLY A 1084 -17.42 20.82 24.98
N PRO A 1085 -17.48 19.99 23.91
CA PRO A 1085 -18.45 20.16 22.83
C PRO A 1085 -19.86 19.76 23.25
N GLU A 1086 -20.85 20.29 22.54
CA GLU A 1086 -22.19 19.70 22.42
C GLU A 1086 -22.15 18.52 21.43
N TRP A 1087 -22.84 17.44 21.75
CA TRP A 1087 -22.84 16.20 20.96
C TRP A 1087 -24.12 16.08 20.12
N LEU A 1088 -23.99 16.30 18.80
CA LEU A 1088 -25.10 16.22 17.86
C LEU A 1088 -25.19 14.79 17.25
N PRO A 1089 -26.22 13.99 17.58
CA PRO A 1089 -26.35 12.63 17.07
C PRO A 1089 -26.70 12.56 15.58
N ARG A 1090 -25.95 11.73 14.85
CA ARG A 1090 -26.22 11.38 13.46
C ARG A 1090 -26.67 9.91 13.37
N VAL A 1091 -27.59 9.66 12.44
CA VAL A 1091 -28.15 8.32 12.20
C VAL A 1091 -28.11 7.95 10.73
N LEU A 1092 -28.12 6.64 10.48
CA LEU A 1092 -28.36 6.04 9.18
C LEU A 1092 -29.85 5.75 9.04
N ALA A 1093 -30.53 6.34 8.07
CA ALA A 1093 -31.96 6.10 7.82
C ALA A 1093 -32.14 5.07 6.70
N VAL A 1094 -32.70 3.89 7.04
CA VAL A 1094 -32.99 2.80 6.10
C VAL A 1094 -34.46 2.35 6.16
N ARG A 1095 -35.04 2.02 5.00
CA ARG A 1095 -36.45 1.57 4.91
C ARG A 1095 -36.68 0.14 5.38
N ARG A 1096 -35.64 -0.70 5.46
CA ARG A 1096 -35.72 -2.09 5.91
C ARG A 1096 -34.44 -2.45 6.65
N ARG A 1097 -34.56 -3.07 7.83
CA ARG A 1097 -33.40 -3.57 8.58
C ARG A 1097 -32.60 -4.64 7.81
N ALA A 1098 -33.25 -5.42 6.95
CA ALA A 1098 -32.58 -6.41 6.09
C ALA A 1098 -31.67 -5.79 5.00
N ASP A 1099 -31.84 -4.51 4.66
CA ASP A 1099 -30.94 -3.80 3.75
C ASP A 1099 -29.69 -3.27 4.48
N LEU A 1100 -29.68 -3.23 5.82
CA LEU A 1100 -28.63 -2.60 6.63
C LEU A 1100 -27.21 -3.14 6.34
N PRO A 1101 -26.94 -4.45 6.19
CA PRO A 1101 -25.58 -4.91 5.89
C PRO A 1101 -25.08 -4.44 4.53
N ARG A 1102 -25.98 -4.36 3.53
CA ARG A 1102 -25.66 -3.92 2.17
C ARG A 1102 -25.49 -2.40 2.09
N VAL A 1103 -26.32 -1.66 2.81
CA VAL A 1103 -26.18 -0.21 2.95
C VAL A 1103 -24.90 0.12 3.72
N GLY A 1104 -24.59 -0.58 4.80
CA GLY A 1104 -23.34 -0.42 5.56
C GLY A 1104 -22.10 -0.68 4.71
N LEU A 1105 -22.05 -1.80 3.97
CA LEU A 1105 -20.96 -2.08 3.03
C LEU A 1105 -20.83 -1.00 1.94
N ARG A 1106 -21.95 -0.48 1.42
CA ARG A 1106 -21.94 0.55 0.37
C ARG A 1106 -21.60 1.95 0.89
N TYR A 1107 -21.99 2.26 2.13
CA TYR A 1107 -21.59 3.47 2.85
C TYR A 1107 -20.09 3.43 3.16
N ALA A 1108 -19.59 2.31 3.69
CA ALA A 1108 -18.18 2.11 3.94
C ALA A 1108 -17.35 2.21 2.64
N GLY A 1109 -17.85 1.71 1.51
CA GLY A 1109 -17.25 1.92 0.20
C GLY A 1109 -17.25 3.38 -0.26
N ALA A 1110 -18.34 4.14 -0.04
CA ALA A 1110 -18.45 5.54 -0.41
C ALA A 1110 -17.55 6.46 0.43
N GLU A 1111 -17.52 6.26 1.76
CA GLU A 1111 -16.64 6.99 2.69
C GLU A 1111 -15.14 6.62 2.54
N GLY A 1112 -14.79 5.67 1.64
CA GLY A 1112 -13.41 5.28 1.33
C GLY A 1112 -12.81 4.19 2.21
N PHE A 1113 -13.59 3.54 3.08
CA PHE A 1113 -13.12 2.48 3.98
C PHE A 1113 -12.89 1.11 3.31
N LEU A 1114 -13.35 0.87 2.07
CA LEU A 1114 -13.31 -0.44 1.39
C LEU A 1114 -12.67 -0.41 -0.01
N ALA A 1115 -11.60 0.38 -0.19
CA ALA A 1115 -10.98 0.61 -1.50
C ALA A 1115 -10.04 -0.54 -1.96
N VAL A 1116 -10.61 -1.71 -2.32
CA VAL A 1116 -9.89 -2.86 -2.91
C VAL A 1116 -9.60 -2.61 -4.41
N PRO A 1117 -8.34 -2.57 -4.87
CA PRO A 1117 -8.04 -2.34 -6.29
C PRO A 1117 -8.32 -3.56 -7.19
N GLY A 1118 -8.44 -3.36 -8.50
CA GLY A 1118 -8.78 -4.42 -9.46
C GLY A 1118 -10.26 -4.85 -9.40
N VAL A 1119 -10.70 -5.36 -8.25
CA VAL A 1119 -12.07 -5.85 -8.01
C VAL A 1119 -13.04 -4.72 -7.60
N GLY A 1120 -12.52 -3.63 -7.02
CA GLY A 1120 -13.31 -2.45 -6.62
C GLY A 1120 -14.34 -2.00 -7.66
N PRO A 1121 -13.95 -1.69 -8.93
CA PRO A 1121 -14.87 -1.27 -10.00
C PRO A 1121 -15.93 -2.31 -10.43
N LEU A 1122 -15.76 -3.58 -10.05
CA LEU A 1122 -16.69 -4.69 -10.32
C LEU A 1122 -17.72 -4.85 -9.18
N LEU A 1123 -17.31 -4.72 -7.91
CA LEU A 1123 -18.18 -4.84 -6.73
C LEU A 1123 -18.90 -3.54 -6.34
N VAL A 1124 -18.23 -2.41 -6.56
CA VAL A 1124 -18.72 -1.04 -6.38
C VAL A 1124 -18.45 -0.31 -7.70
N PRO A 1125 -19.47 -0.10 -8.57
CA PRO A 1125 -19.26 0.62 -9.81
C PRO A 1125 -18.57 1.95 -9.54
N ARG A 1126 -17.48 2.26 -10.26
CA ARG A 1126 -16.90 3.62 -10.25
C ARG A 1126 -18.05 4.61 -10.47
N ALA A 1127 -18.07 5.70 -9.71
CA ALA A 1127 -19.07 6.74 -9.90
C ALA A 1127 -18.76 7.48 -11.22
N VAL A 1128 -19.42 7.07 -12.32
CA VAL A 1128 -19.08 7.52 -13.69
C VAL A 1128 -19.87 8.77 -14.07
N GLY A 1129 -19.17 9.85 -14.42
CA GLY A 1129 -19.73 11.01 -15.14
C GLY A 1129 -20.24 12.14 -14.25
N GLY A 1130 -19.34 12.89 -13.63
CA GLY A 1130 -19.62 14.26 -13.17
C GLY A 1130 -18.89 15.20 -14.11
N VAL A 1131 -19.47 16.36 -14.41
CA VAL A 1131 -18.65 17.50 -14.83
C VAL A 1131 -17.79 17.85 -13.61
N PRO A 1132 -16.49 18.19 -13.78
CA PRO A 1132 -15.68 18.74 -12.69
C PRO A 1132 -16.42 19.91 -12.01
N ALA A 1133 -16.11 20.22 -10.76
CA ALA A 1133 -16.72 21.40 -10.13
C ALA A 1133 -16.39 22.64 -10.98
N PRO A 1134 -17.22 23.71 -11.00
CA PRO A 1134 -16.91 24.93 -11.76
C PRO A 1134 -15.56 25.59 -11.40
N SER A 1135 -14.95 25.15 -10.29
CA SER A 1135 -13.63 25.54 -9.79
C SER A 1135 -12.48 24.59 -10.18
N ASP A 1136 -12.73 23.54 -10.99
CA ASP A 1136 -11.67 22.69 -11.53
C ASP A 1136 -11.23 23.20 -12.92
N PRO A 1137 -9.93 23.26 -13.23
CA PRO A 1137 -9.46 23.84 -14.49
C PRO A 1137 -9.83 22.97 -15.69
N ALA A 1138 -10.27 23.63 -16.76
CA ALA A 1138 -10.60 22.98 -18.03
C ALA A 1138 -9.45 22.08 -18.52
N GLY A 1139 -9.71 20.78 -18.62
CA GLY A 1139 -8.76 19.83 -19.19
C GLY A 1139 -8.49 20.14 -20.67
N PRO A 1140 -7.32 19.74 -21.21
CA PRO A 1140 -7.03 19.91 -22.63
C PRO A 1140 -8.09 19.17 -23.47
N ALA A 1141 -8.79 19.90 -24.34
CA ALA A 1141 -9.76 19.32 -25.24
C ALA A 1141 -9.07 18.32 -26.18
N ALA A 1142 -9.44 17.05 -26.08
CA ALA A 1142 -8.99 16.02 -27.01
C ALA A 1142 -9.73 16.17 -28.34
N ALA A 1143 -8.98 16.44 -29.40
CA ALA A 1143 -9.40 16.30 -30.79
C ALA A 1143 -9.23 14.85 -31.26
#